data_AF-A0AAU1EFB1-F1
#
_entry.id   AF-A0AAU1EFB1-F1
#
_cell.length_a   1.000
_cell.length_b   1.000
_cell.length_c   1.000
_cell.angle_alpha   90.00
_cell.angle_beta   90.00
_cell.angle_gamma   90.00
#
_symmetry.space_group_name_H-M   'P 1'
#
loop_
_entity.id
_entity.type
_entity.pdbx_description
1 polymer ?
#
loop_
_entity_poly.entity_id
_entity_poly.type
_entity_poly.pdbx_seq_one_letter_code
_entity_poly.pdbx_strand_id
1 'polypeptide(L)'
;MPIPVRRMRFTTWRSLATAAVAALMAAFLAPTAAHGAPRESTPVYSYENAIRESVWVDTGLDGDSDGKPDRVAVDIVRPREPARQGRKVPVIMDASPYYSCCGRGNESQVKTYDANGHVVQMPLFYDNYFVPRGYAFVGVDLAGTNRSDGCVDVGGRSDVRSAKAVVDWLNGRARGYTTRTGAVTAKAGWTDGSTGMIGKSWDGTIANGVAATGVKGLKTIVPISAISSWYDYYFAQGAPLYDSGPDWLSGYVDSPDARAKCAAVQQKLVDGAPRTGDWTPLWTERDYVKDASKVRASVFLVHGMQDLNVRTKNFGQWWDALARHGVERKIWLSQTGHVDPFDFRRAAFVDTLHRWFDHELLGYDNGIDDEPMADIERHPDQWTTSTLWPPRTTTATTLRPGTGTQAGVGTLALRGGSGTETFTDDPALSETDWAAHIDRPTPEKAGFTTRPLTRDLRLSGSSRVTVTATPTTSTAHLSAVLVDLGPDTVRDYAGPGEGITTLTGRSCWGASTPGDSACYLGTEAATADVDFTVLSRGWADLGHRASGHGGPLTPGKAYTTTLDLAATDHVVPKGHRLALIVAGTDKDLIDPPSSTPTLTLDLTRTSAHVPLVGGAAAFARATAGSAPAPAASVLDGVRDPGAAVRVPGERR
;
A
#
# COMPACT_ATOMS: atom_id res chain seq x y z
N MET A 1 18.18 -45.61 -93.36
CA MET A 1 16.84 -45.17 -93.84
C MET A 1 16.33 -44.09 -92.90
N PRO A 2 15.93 -42.91 -93.42
CA PRO A 2 15.63 -41.72 -92.62
C PRO A 2 14.13 -41.56 -92.38
N ILE A 3 13.72 -41.08 -91.20
CA ILE A 3 12.39 -40.49 -90.98
C ILE A 3 12.56 -39.23 -90.09
N PRO A 4 11.88 -38.10 -90.39
CA PRO A 4 12.43 -36.77 -90.20
C PRO A 4 11.94 -36.03 -88.95
N VAL A 5 12.74 -35.04 -88.57
CA VAL A 5 12.43 -33.98 -87.60
C VAL A 5 11.32 -33.08 -88.15
N ARG A 6 10.25 -32.87 -87.38
CA ARG A 6 9.30 -31.76 -87.58
C ARG A 6 9.50 -30.74 -86.47
N ARG A 7 10.12 -29.61 -86.80
CA ARG A 7 10.13 -28.40 -85.96
C ARG A 7 8.70 -27.85 -85.88
N MET A 8 8.22 -27.62 -84.66
CA MET A 8 7.07 -26.78 -84.41
C MET A 8 7.50 -25.64 -83.48
N ARG A 9 7.23 -24.41 -83.92
CA ARG A 9 7.63 -23.14 -83.31
C ARG A 9 6.86 -22.91 -82.01
N PHE A 10 7.56 -22.79 -80.89
CA PHE A 10 7.02 -22.23 -79.63
C PHE A 10 7.59 -20.83 -79.42
N THR A 11 7.02 -19.84 -80.11
CA THR A 11 7.34 -18.42 -79.90
C THR A 11 6.06 -17.63 -79.83
N THR A 12 5.36 -17.71 -78.69
CA THR A 12 4.37 -16.71 -78.24
C THR A 12 4.01 -16.82 -76.75
N TRP A 13 4.44 -17.85 -76.01
CA TRP A 13 4.04 -18.01 -74.60
C TRP A 13 5.00 -17.46 -73.53
N ARG A 14 6.19 -16.97 -73.90
CA ARG A 14 7.15 -16.46 -72.91
C ARG A 14 6.82 -15.05 -72.40
N SER A 15 6.17 -14.21 -73.19
CA SER A 15 5.90 -12.81 -72.83
C SER A 15 4.69 -12.64 -71.89
N LEU A 16 3.71 -13.56 -71.96
CA LEU A 16 2.55 -13.54 -71.06
C LEU A 16 2.86 -14.17 -69.70
N ALA A 17 3.75 -15.17 -69.65
CA ALA A 17 4.19 -15.78 -68.40
C ALA A 17 5.06 -14.84 -67.55
N THR A 18 5.87 -13.98 -68.16
CA THR A 18 6.70 -13.00 -67.43
C THR A 18 5.88 -11.83 -66.89
N ALA A 19 4.86 -11.37 -67.60
CA ALA A 19 3.94 -10.34 -67.11
C ALA A 19 3.06 -10.85 -65.95
N ALA A 20 2.58 -12.11 -66.01
CA ALA A 20 1.80 -12.71 -64.94
C ALA A 20 2.63 -12.94 -63.66
N VAL A 21 3.90 -13.36 -63.78
CA VAL A 21 4.80 -13.54 -62.62
C VAL A 21 5.23 -12.20 -62.01
N ALA A 22 5.44 -11.16 -62.82
CA ALA A 22 5.73 -9.81 -62.31
C ALA A 22 4.53 -9.17 -61.60
N ALA A 23 3.30 -9.38 -62.10
CA ALA A 23 2.08 -8.92 -61.44
C ALA A 23 1.77 -9.70 -60.15
N LEU A 24 2.04 -11.01 -60.10
CA LEU A 24 1.93 -11.79 -58.87
C LEU A 24 3.01 -11.40 -57.84
N MET A 25 4.25 -11.12 -58.25
CA MET A 25 5.32 -10.67 -57.34
C MET A 25 5.05 -9.25 -56.80
N ALA A 26 4.42 -8.37 -57.58
CA ALA A 26 3.99 -7.04 -57.11
C ALA A 26 2.81 -7.12 -56.12
N ALA A 27 1.93 -8.11 -56.24
CA ALA A 27 0.83 -8.35 -55.29
C ALA A 27 1.30 -8.90 -53.93
N PHE A 28 2.47 -9.55 -53.87
CA PHE A 28 3.09 -10.03 -52.62
C PHE A 28 4.12 -9.07 -52.01
N LEU A 29 4.42 -7.94 -52.67
CA LEU A 29 5.33 -6.89 -52.19
C LEU A 29 4.60 -5.60 -51.79
N ALA A 30 3.27 -5.58 -51.81
CA ALA A 30 2.55 -4.60 -51.01
C ALA A 30 2.93 -4.90 -49.55
N PRO A 31 3.53 -3.96 -48.80
CA PRO A 31 3.59 -4.13 -47.36
C PRO A 31 2.12 -4.24 -46.95
N THR A 32 1.66 -5.42 -46.59
CA THR A 32 0.60 -5.50 -45.60
C THR A 32 1.13 -4.63 -44.49
N ALA A 33 0.58 -3.43 -44.33
CA ALA A 33 0.77 -2.66 -43.12
C ALA A 33 0.36 -3.64 -42.04
N ALA A 34 1.35 -4.27 -41.41
CA ALA A 34 1.16 -5.08 -40.24
C ALA A 34 0.64 -4.06 -39.25
N HIS A 35 -0.69 -3.92 -39.22
CA HIS A 35 -1.36 -3.26 -38.12
C HIS A 35 -0.91 -4.10 -36.94
N GLY A 36 0.05 -3.56 -36.18
CA GLY A 36 0.52 -4.21 -34.97
C GLY A 36 -0.70 -4.62 -34.17
N ALA A 37 -0.62 -5.78 -33.48
CA ALA A 37 -1.68 -6.16 -32.57
C ALA A 37 -2.02 -4.95 -31.67
N PRO A 38 -3.32 -4.71 -31.40
CA PRO A 38 -3.71 -3.60 -30.53
C PRO A 38 -2.88 -3.67 -29.24
N ARG A 39 -2.38 -2.53 -28.77
CA ARG A 39 -1.57 -2.46 -27.55
C ARG A 39 -2.40 -2.11 -26.31
N GLU A 40 -3.70 -1.91 -26.48
CA GLU A 40 -4.62 -1.55 -25.41
C GLU A 40 -6.06 -1.93 -25.78
N SER A 41 -6.88 -2.12 -24.76
CA SER A 41 -8.33 -2.25 -24.86
C SER A 41 -8.99 -0.89 -25.02
N THR A 42 -9.99 -0.84 -25.91
CA THR A 42 -10.76 0.38 -26.23
C THR A 42 -12.21 0.27 -25.73
N PRO A 43 -12.87 1.37 -25.35
CA PRO A 43 -14.23 1.35 -24.79
C PRO A 43 -15.30 1.12 -25.85
N VAL A 44 -15.43 -0.11 -26.35
CA VAL A 44 -16.34 -0.49 -27.45
C VAL A 44 -17.66 -1.09 -26.97
N TYR A 45 -17.82 -1.36 -25.68
CA TYR A 45 -19.04 -1.93 -25.10
C TYR A 45 -19.85 -0.88 -24.35
N SER A 46 -21.18 -1.04 -24.32
CA SER A 46 -22.07 -0.08 -23.67
C SER A 46 -22.09 -0.27 -22.15
N TYR A 47 -21.71 0.79 -21.42
CA TYR A 47 -21.84 0.81 -19.96
C TYR A 47 -23.31 0.89 -19.50
N GLU A 48 -24.10 1.73 -20.17
CA GLU A 48 -25.53 1.89 -19.90
C GLU A 48 -26.29 0.57 -19.99
N ASN A 49 -25.89 -0.29 -20.94
CA ASN A 49 -26.52 -1.58 -21.18
C ASN A 49 -25.78 -2.76 -20.54
N ALA A 50 -24.81 -2.50 -19.65
CA ALA A 50 -24.07 -3.55 -18.96
C ALA A 50 -25.03 -4.48 -18.19
N ILE A 51 -24.63 -5.75 -18.07
CA ILE A 51 -25.34 -6.69 -17.21
C ILE A 51 -24.94 -6.37 -15.77
N ARG A 52 -25.95 -6.15 -14.92
CA ARG A 52 -25.82 -5.88 -13.48
C ARG A 52 -26.52 -6.99 -12.73
N GLU A 53 -25.77 -7.74 -11.94
CA GLU A 53 -26.28 -8.92 -11.21
C GLU A 53 -25.64 -9.02 -9.83
N SER A 54 -26.36 -9.62 -8.89
CA SER A 54 -25.83 -9.96 -7.56
C SER A 54 -25.92 -11.47 -7.35
N VAL A 55 -24.86 -12.07 -6.81
CA VAL A 55 -24.82 -13.48 -6.44
C VAL A 55 -24.26 -13.62 -5.02
N TRP A 56 -24.46 -14.79 -4.41
CA TRP A 56 -23.95 -15.11 -3.08
C TRP A 56 -23.01 -16.30 -3.17
N VAL A 57 -21.72 -16.08 -2.89
CA VAL A 57 -20.68 -17.10 -3.00
C VAL A 57 -20.43 -17.74 -1.64
N ASP A 58 -20.47 -19.06 -1.59
CA ASP A 58 -20.20 -19.87 -0.41
C ASP A 58 -18.71 -19.85 -0.07
N THR A 59 -18.38 -19.39 1.14
CA THR A 59 -17.00 -19.26 1.62
C THR A 59 -16.41 -20.60 2.08
N GLY A 60 -17.28 -21.56 2.41
CA GLY A 60 -16.96 -22.82 3.08
C GLY A 60 -16.60 -22.67 4.56
N LEU A 61 -16.88 -21.51 5.17
CA LEU A 61 -16.74 -21.24 6.60
C LEU A 61 -18.10 -21.02 7.23
N ASP A 62 -18.22 -21.30 8.52
CA ASP A 62 -19.40 -21.02 9.35
C ASP A 62 -18.93 -20.10 10.49
N GLY A 63 -18.78 -18.81 10.17
CA GLY A 63 -18.19 -17.79 11.03
C GLY A 63 -19.12 -17.33 12.13
N ASP A 64 -20.44 -17.38 11.91
CA ASP A 64 -21.47 -17.07 12.90
C ASP A 64 -21.98 -18.30 13.68
N SER A 65 -21.50 -19.50 13.35
CA SER A 65 -21.81 -20.78 14.02
C SER A 65 -23.30 -21.14 13.98
N ASP A 66 -24.01 -20.79 12.91
CA ASP A 66 -25.42 -21.12 12.70
C ASP A 66 -25.64 -22.53 12.10
N GLY A 67 -24.55 -23.25 11.79
CA GLY A 67 -24.55 -24.58 11.20
C GLY A 67 -24.63 -24.60 9.68
N LYS A 68 -24.55 -23.45 9.01
CA LYS A 68 -24.51 -23.30 7.55
C LYS A 68 -23.24 -22.56 7.12
N PRO A 69 -22.76 -22.80 5.90
CA PRO A 69 -21.66 -22.00 5.38
C PRO A 69 -22.12 -20.58 5.07
N ASP A 70 -21.32 -19.61 5.51
CA ASP A 70 -21.46 -18.20 5.21
C ASP A 70 -21.36 -17.96 3.70
N ARG A 71 -22.24 -17.10 3.19
CA ARG A 71 -22.18 -16.61 1.83
C ARG A 71 -21.89 -15.11 1.80
N VAL A 72 -20.98 -14.74 0.91
CA VAL A 72 -20.65 -13.35 0.65
C VAL A 72 -21.38 -12.83 -0.58
N ALA A 73 -21.94 -11.63 -0.47
CA ALA A 73 -22.59 -10.95 -1.58
C ALA A 73 -21.53 -10.44 -2.58
N VAL A 74 -21.80 -10.70 -3.86
CA VAL A 74 -20.92 -10.37 -4.97
C VAL A 74 -21.75 -9.66 -6.02
N ASP A 75 -21.50 -8.37 -6.15
CA ASP A 75 -22.15 -7.51 -7.14
C ASP A 75 -21.27 -7.42 -8.39
N ILE A 76 -21.87 -7.64 -9.56
CA ILE A 76 -21.17 -7.84 -10.82
C ILE A 76 -21.71 -6.84 -11.84
N VAL A 77 -20.79 -6.10 -12.47
CA VAL A 77 -21.07 -5.27 -13.65
C VAL A 77 -20.20 -5.77 -14.79
N ARG A 78 -20.80 -6.22 -15.89
CA ARG A 78 -20.05 -6.81 -17.01
C ARG A 78 -20.66 -6.49 -18.38
N PRO A 79 -19.85 -6.45 -19.45
CA PRO A 79 -20.34 -6.07 -20.78
C PRO A 79 -21.30 -7.13 -21.32
N ARG A 80 -22.42 -6.66 -21.89
CA ARG A 80 -23.50 -7.53 -22.38
C ARG A 80 -23.14 -8.18 -23.71
N GLU A 81 -22.38 -7.47 -24.54
CA GLU A 81 -22.08 -7.80 -25.92
C GLU A 81 -21.17 -9.03 -26.03
N PRO A 82 -20.04 -9.14 -25.28
CA PRO A 82 -19.25 -10.37 -25.23
C PRO A 82 -20.08 -11.56 -24.74
N ALA A 83 -20.92 -11.36 -23.71
CA ALA A 83 -21.76 -12.42 -23.16
C ALA A 83 -22.76 -12.99 -24.19
N ARG A 84 -23.38 -12.12 -25.03
CA ARG A 84 -24.25 -12.56 -26.13
C ARG A 84 -23.53 -13.37 -27.21
N GLN A 85 -22.23 -13.14 -27.37
CA GLN A 85 -21.36 -13.85 -28.32
C GLN A 85 -20.72 -15.10 -27.70
N GLY A 86 -21.00 -15.42 -26.43
CA GLY A 86 -20.33 -16.50 -25.72
C GLY A 86 -18.84 -16.24 -25.47
N ARG A 87 -18.38 -14.99 -25.61
CA ARG A 87 -17.00 -14.58 -25.33
C ARG A 87 -16.82 -14.37 -23.83
N LYS A 88 -15.69 -14.86 -23.34
CA LYS A 88 -15.29 -14.74 -21.94
C LYS A 88 -14.49 -13.46 -21.70
N VAL A 89 -14.61 -12.91 -20.50
CA VAL A 89 -13.92 -11.68 -20.08
C VAL A 89 -13.14 -11.89 -18.77
N PRO A 90 -12.02 -11.17 -18.57
CA PRO A 90 -11.34 -11.14 -17.29
C PRO A 90 -12.11 -10.32 -16.26
N VAL A 91 -11.71 -10.44 -15.00
CA VAL A 91 -12.33 -9.77 -13.85
C VAL A 91 -11.36 -8.81 -13.18
N ILE A 92 -11.82 -7.59 -12.88
CA ILE A 92 -11.23 -6.71 -11.87
C ILE A 92 -12.12 -6.82 -10.63
N MET A 93 -11.53 -7.19 -9.50
CA MET A 93 -12.24 -7.43 -8.24
C MET A 93 -11.78 -6.45 -7.16
N ASP A 94 -12.74 -5.88 -6.44
CA ASP A 94 -12.52 -5.11 -5.22
C ASP A 94 -13.35 -5.76 -4.11
N ALA A 95 -12.68 -6.09 -3.01
CA ALA A 95 -13.29 -6.82 -1.90
C ALA A 95 -13.17 -5.98 -0.65
N SER A 96 -14.31 -5.51 -0.14
CA SER A 96 -14.34 -4.42 0.81
C SER A 96 -15.31 -4.71 1.97
N PRO A 97 -14.91 -4.42 3.22
CA PRO A 97 -15.85 -4.37 4.33
C PRO A 97 -16.66 -3.07 4.38
N TYR A 98 -16.38 -2.10 3.50
CA TYR A 98 -16.80 -0.71 3.67
C TYR A 98 -17.98 -0.26 2.81
N TYR A 99 -18.45 -1.10 1.90
CA TYR A 99 -19.40 -0.72 0.84
C TYR A 99 -20.72 -0.10 1.34
N SER A 100 -21.07 -0.28 2.62
CA SER A 100 -22.28 0.26 3.24
C SER A 100 -22.10 1.45 4.19
N CYS A 101 -20.87 1.82 4.58
CA CYS A 101 -20.67 2.72 5.74
C CYS A 101 -19.78 3.94 5.50
N CYS A 102 -18.74 3.79 4.67
CA CYS A 102 -17.51 4.55 4.94
C CYS A 102 -17.02 5.36 3.74
N GLY A 103 -17.60 5.14 2.57
CA GLY A 103 -17.30 5.90 1.36
C GLY A 103 -15.92 5.62 0.75
N ARG A 104 -15.78 5.93 -0.54
CA ARG A 104 -14.52 5.89 -1.29
C ARG A 104 -14.26 7.17 -2.07
N GLY A 105 -12.97 7.46 -2.22
CA GLY A 105 -12.46 8.66 -2.88
C GLY A 105 -12.84 9.94 -2.15
N ASN A 106 -12.48 11.07 -2.76
CA ASN A 106 -12.79 12.41 -2.27
C ASN A 106 -14.29 12.78 -2.23
N GLU A 107 -15.18 11.91 -2.72
CA GLU A 107 -16.63 12.07 -2.71
C GLU A 107 -17.35 11.10 -1.76
N SER A 108 -16.61 10.26 -1.03
CA SER A 108 -17.16 9.28 -0.08
C SER A 108 -18.26 8.38 -0.68
N GLN A 109 -18.09 7.95 -1.92
CA GLN A 109 -19.08 7.15 -2.64
C GLN A 109 -19.26 5.76 -2.01
N VAL A 110 -20.51 5.30 -1.94
CA VAL A 110 -20.89 3.95 -1.47
C VAL A 110 -21.62 3.20 -2.59
N LYS A 111 -21.81 1.88 -2.41
CA LYS A 111 -22.66 1.11 -3.33
C LYS A 111 -24.12 1.54 -3.20
N THR A 112 -24.83 1.57 -4.32
CA THR A 112 -26.29 1.79 -4.35
C THR A 112 -26.98 0.71 -5.16
N TYR A 113 -28.29 0.54 -4.92
CA TYR A 113 -29.07 -0.54 -5.53
C TYR A 113 -30.43 -0.03 -6.02
N ASP A 114 -30.95 -0.67 -7.07
CA ASP A 114 -32.33 -0.46 -7.51
C ASP A 114 -33.34 -1.20 -6.62
N ALA A 115 -34.63 -1.03 -6.91
CA ALA A 115 -35.70 -1.68 -6.14
C ALA A 115 -35.67 -3.22 -6.21
N ASN A 116 -34.98 -3.81 -7.19
CA ASN A 116 -34.81 -5.26 -7.34
C ASN A 116 -33.52 -5.76 -6.66
N GLY A 117 -32.72 -4.86 -6.07
CA GLY A 117 -31.46 -5.18 -5.43
C GLY A 117 -30.28 -5.38 -6.39
N HIS A 118 -30.40 -4.93 -7.64
CA HIS A 118 -29.26 -4.87 -8.57
C HIS A 118 -28.41 -3.64 -8.29
N VAL A 119 -27.10 -3.80 -8.36
CA VAL A 119 -26.16 -2.70 -8.15
C VAL A 119 -26.35 -1.62 -9.21
N VAL A 120 -26.49 -0.37 -8.77
CA VAL A 120 -26.64 0.81 -9.63
C VAL A 120 -25.31 1.56 -9.72
N GLN A 121 -24.73 1.91 -8.57
CA GLN A 121 -23.44 2.59 -8.46
C GLN A 121 -22.43 1.71 -7.74
N MET A 122 -21.22 1.61 -8.29
CA MET A 122 -20.02 1.21 -7.56
C MET A 122 -19.21 2.46 -7.19
N PRO A 123 -18.48 2.46 -6.08
CA PRO A 123 -17.57 3.56 -5.78
C PRO A 123 -16.39 3.63 -6.77
N LEU A 124 -15.88 4.84 -6.97
CA LEU A 124 -14.77 5.14 -7.89
C LEU A 124 -15.12 4.81 -9.35
N PHE A 125 -14.11 4.79 -10.22
CA PHE A 125 -14.26 4.77 -11.69
C PHE A 125 -14.17 3.39 -12.32
N TYR A 126 -13.94 2.34 -11.52
CA TYR A 126 -13.47 1.05 -12.02
C TYR A 126 -14.46 0.41 -13.00
N ASP A 127 -15.75 0.32 -12.66
CA ASP A 127 -16.74 -0.25 -13.57
C ASP A 127 -17.04 0.69 -14.75
N ASN A 128 -17.19 2.00 -14.51
CA ASN A 128 -17.40 3.00 -15.58
C ASN A 128 -16.31 2.97 -16.66
N TYR A 129 -15.07 2.71 -16.26
CA TYR A 129 -13.90 2.74 -17.14
C TYR A 129 -13.61 1.39 -17.79
N PHE A 130 -13.60 0.30 -17.01
CA PHE A 130 -13.14 -1.00 -17.48
C PHE A 130 -14.23 -1.86 -18.11
N VAL A 131 -15.52 -1.71 -17.74
CA VAL A 131 -16.60 -2.49 -18.35
C VAL A 131 -16.74 -2.21 -19.85
N PRO A 132 -16.73 -0.95 -20.32
CA PRO A 132 -16.70 -0.63 -21.75
C PRO A 132 -15.51 -1.23 -22.50
N ARG A 133 -14.39 -1.48 -21.80
CA ARG A 133 -13.14 -2.00 -22.34
C ARG A 133 -13.05 -3.53 -22.34
N GLY A 134 -14.08 -4.21 -21.88
CA GLY A 134 -14.18 -5.67 -21.98
C GLY A 134 -13.83 -6.42 -20.70
N TYR A 135 -13.85 -5.76 -19.55
CA TYR A 135 -13.69 -6.38 -18.24
C TYR A 135 -15.03 -6.55 -17.55
N ALA A 136 -15.14 -7.52 -16.65
CA ALA A 136 -16.15 -7.47 -15.60
C ALA A 136 -15.56 -6.81 -14.35
N PHE A 137 -16.33 -5.94 -13.70
CA PHE A 137 -16.02 -5.46 -12.36
C PHE A 137 -16.84 -6.25 -11.33
N VAL A 138 -16.19 -6.66 -10.25
CA VAL A 138 -16.77 -7.51 -9.20
C VAL A 138 -16.50 -6.87 -7.84
N GLY A 139 -17.56 -6.36 -7.20
CA GLY A 139 -17.50 -5.78 -5.86
C GLY A 139 -17.98 -6.78 -4.81
N VAL A 140 -17.11 -7.21 -3.90
CA VAL A 140 -17.41 -8.22 -2.87
C VAL A 140 -17.62 -7.58 -1.51
N ASP A 141 -18.76 -7.85 -0.89
CA ASP A 141 -19.01 -7.52 0.51
C ASP A 141 -18.43 -8.64 1.39
N LEU A 142 -17.47 -8.35 2.26
CA LEU A 142 -16.87 -9.36 3.13
C LEU A 142 -17.88 -9.95 4.13
N ALA A 143 -17.57 -11.14 4.68
CA ALA A 143 -18.39 -11.75 5.72
C ALA A 143 -18.67 -10.78 6.89
N GLY A 144 -19.91 -10.79 7.39
CA GLY A 144 -20.40 -9.89 8.44
C GLY A 144 -20.73 -8.46 8.01
N THR A 145 -20.45 -8.08 6.76
CA THR A 145 -20.69 -6.72 6.25
C THR A 145 -21.83 -6.65 5.24
N ASN A 146 -22.43 -5.47 5.09
CA ASN A 146 -23.48 -5.14 4.11
C ASN A 146 -24.53 -6.25 3.88
N ARG A 147 -24.48 -6.95 2.73
CA ARG A 147 -25.46 -7.97 2.32
C ARG A 147 -24.99 -9.43 2.54
N SER A 148 -23.85 -9.63 3.20
CA SER A 148 -23.21 -10.94 3.43
C SER A 148 -23.62 -11.58 4.75
N ASP A 149 -23.51 -12.91 4.82
CA ASP A 149 -23.60 -13.71 6.05
C ASP A 149 -22.30 -13.66 6.86
N GLY A 150 -22.26 -14.34 8.02
CA GLY A 150 -21.07 -14.50 8.83
C GLY A 150 -20.74 -13.32 9.73
N CYS A 151 -19.47 -13.30 10.16
CA CYS A 151 -18.90 -12.32 11.08
C CYS A 151 -17.59 -11.76 10.53
N VAL A 152 -17.33 -10.48 10.83
CA VAL A 152 -16.07 -9.83 10.51
C VAL A 152 -14.97 -10.36 11.42
N ASP A 153 -13.81 -10.71 10.84
CA ASP A 153 -12.68 -11.35 11.55
C ASP A 153 -11.41 -10.49 11.49
N VAL A 154 -11.52 -9.23 11.08
CA VAL A 154 -10.44 -8.22 10.96
C VAL A 154 -9.11 -8.80 10.51
N GLY A 155 -8.98 -8.97 9.20
CA GLY A 155 -7.76 -9.45 8.57
C GLY A 155 -7.52 -10.95 8.68
N GLY A 156 -8.34 -11.65 9.46
CA GLY A 156 -8.23 -13.07 9.70
C GLY A 156 -8.68 -13.93 8.52
N ARG A 157 -8.78 -15.24 8.78
CA ARG A 157 -9.15 -16.21 7.77
C ARG A 157 -10.53 -15.95 7.16
N SER A 158 -11.50 -15.44 7.90
CA SER A 158 -12.85 -15.16 7.35
C SER A 158 -12.79 -14.14 6.22
N ASP A 159 -12.12 -13.00 6.46
CA ASP A 159 -11.98 -11.91 5.50
C ASP A 159 -11.24 -12.36 4.22
N VAL A 160 -10.09 -13.03 4.40
CA VAL A 160 -9.30 -13.53 3.26
C VAL A 160 -10.07 -14.60 2.49
N ARG A 161 -10.77 -15.49 3.20
CA ARG A 161 -11.55 -16.57 2.58
C ARG A 161 -12.76 -16.05 1.83
N SER A 162 -13.39 -14.98 2.30
CA SER A 162 -14.50 -14.28 1.63
C SER A 162 -14.13 -13.94 0.19
N ALA A 163 -13.03 -13.20 0.00
CA ALA A 163 -12.58 -12.82 -1.34
C ALA A 163 -11.97 -14.00 -2.14
N LYS A 164 -11.19 -14.87 -1.49
CA LYS A 164 -10.61 -16.04 -2.15
C LYS A 164 -11.69 -16.99 -2.71
N ALA A 165 -12.79 -17.19 -2.00
CA ALA A 165 -13.89 -18.03 -2.45
C ALA A 165 -14.54 -17.48 -3.74
N VAL A 166 -14.59 -16.16 -3.90
CA VAL A 166 -15.04 -15.52 -5.14
C VAL A 166 -14.08 -15.81 -6.29
N VAL A 167 -12.76 -15.71 -6.08
CA VAL A 167 -11.76 -16.12 -7.10
C VAL A 167 -11.94 -17.59 -7.49
N ASP A 168 -12.17 -18.47 -6.50
CA ASP A 168 -12.46 -19.88 -6.76
C ASP A 168 -13.78 -20.07 -7.51
N TRP A 169 -14.85 -19.34 -7.20
CA TRP A 169 -16.14 -19.40 -7.90
C TRP A 169 -16.04 -18.91 -9.34
N LEU A 170 -15.34 -17.80 -9.58
CA LEU A 170 -15.01 -17.28 -10.92
C LEU A 170 -14.27 -18.33 -11.76
N ASN A 171 -13.53 -19.22 -11.10
CA ASN A 171 -12.82 -20.34 -11.73
C ASN A 171 -13.56 -21.69 -11.64
N GLY A 172 -14.83 -21.72 -11.22
CA GLY A 172 -15.63 -22.94 -11.13
C GLY A 172 -15.24 -23.92 -10.01
N ARG A 173 -14.48 -23.47 -9.00
CA ARG A 173 -14.00 -24.27 -7.86
C ARG A 173 -14.74 -24.01 -6.54
N ALA A 174 -15.65 -23.04 -6.53
CA ALA A 174 -16.56 -22.79 -5.41
C ALA A 174 -18.02 -22.65 -5.90
N ARG A 175 -18.97 -22.73 -4.98
CA ARG A 175 -20.40 -22.62 -5.27
C ARG A 175 -20.88 -21.17 -5.11
N GLY A 176 -21.71 -20.73 -6.04
CA GLY A 176 -22.44 -19.47 -5.93
C GLY A 176 -23.94 -19.71 -6.06
N TYR A 177 -24.73 -18.79 -5.56
CA TYR A 177 -26.18 -18.86 -5.48
C TYR A 177 -26.82 -17.56 -5.98
N THR A 178 -28.01 -17.66 -6.57
CA THR A 178 -28.72 -16.48 -7.10
C THR A 178 -29.36 -15.64 -6.00
N THR A 179 -29.48 -16.16 -4.79
CA THR A 179 -30.01 -15.46 -3.62
C THR A 179 -29.24 -15.84 -2.36
N ARG A 180 -29.29 -14.99 -1.33
CA ARG A 180 -28.64 -15.20 -0.03
C ARG A 180 -28.98 -16.56 0.58
N THR A 181 -30.26 -16.92 0.67
CA THR A 181 -30.73 -18.13 1.37
C THR A 181 -31.22 -19.26 0.45
N GLY A 182 -31.35 -19.01 -0.86
CA GLY A 182 -31.90 -19.98 -1.80
C GLY A 182 -30.92 -21.10 -2.21
N ALA A 183 -31.46 -22.09 -2.92
CA ALA A 183 -30.70 -23.25 -3.41
C ALA A 183 -30.31 -23.18 -4.89
N VAL A 184 -30.84 -22.21 -5.65
CA VAL A 184 -30.55 -22.05 -7.08
C VAL A 184 -29.12 -21.56 -7.25
N THR A 185 -28.30 -22.36 -7.95
CA THR A 185 -26.87 -22.07 -8.14
C THR A 185 -26.63 -21.06 -9.25
N ALA A 186 -25.73 -20.11 -9.03
CA ALA A 186 -25.17 -19.22 -10.04
C ALA A 186 -23.77 -19.69 -10.47
N LYS A 187 -23.49 -19.73 -11.78
CA LYS A 187 -22.20 -20.13 -12.35
C LYS A 187 -21.52 -18.97 -13.06
N ALA A 188 -20.22 -18.79 -12.83
CA ALA A 188 -19.39 -17.81 -13.52
C ALA A 188 -18.93 -18.29 -14.93
N GLY A 189 -19.84 -18.82 -15.75
CA GLY A 189 -19.50 -19.35 -17.08
C GLY A 189 -19.01 -18.29 -18.08
N TRP A 190 -19.20 -17.01 -17.75
CA TRP A 190 -18.91 -15.85 -18.58
C TRP A 190 -17.47 -15.32 -18.44
N THR A 191 -16.68 -15.77 -17.45
CA THR A 191 -15.29 -15.34 -17.29
C THR A 191 -14.29 -16.36 -17.85
N ASP A 192 -13.09 -15.89 -18.19
CA ASP A 192 -11.93 -16.71 -18.54
C ASP A 192 -11.18 -17.23 -17.32
N GLY A 193 -11.52 -16.75 -16.12
CA GLY A 193 -10.92 -17.13 -14.84
C GLY A 193 -9.71 -16.29 -14.42
N SER A 194 -9.28 -15.33 -15.24
CA SER A 194 -8.25 -14.34 -14.89
C SER A 194 -8.85 -13.24 -14.03
N THR A 195 -8.28 -13.03 -12.84
CA THR A 195 -8.73 -12.02 -11.88
C THR A 195 -7.56 -11.12 -11.47
N GLY A 196 -7.73 -9.81 -11.58
CA GLY A 196 -6.92 -8.81 -10.88
C GLY A 196 -7.67 -8.31 -9.65
N MET A 197 -6.98 -8.07 -8.54
CA MET A 197 -7.58 -7.41 -7.37
C MET A 197 -7.02 -6.00 -7.17
N ILE A 198 -7.84 -5.08 -6.69
CA ILE A 198 -7.44 -3.69 -6.38
C ILE A 198 -8.19 -3.21 -5.14
N GLY A 199 -7.59 -2.29 -4.40
CA GLY A 199 -8.29 -1.59 -3.33
C GLY A 199 -7.36 -0.75 -2.45
N LYS A 200 -7.95 0.23 -1.76
CA LYS A 200 -7.26 1.07 -0.77
C LYS A 200 -7.49 0.58 0.65
N SER A 201 -6.47 0.68 1.50
CA SER A 201 -6.59 0.36 2.92
C SER A 201 -6.94 -1.12 3.12
N TRP A 202 -7.94 -1.44 3.94
CA TRP A 202 -8.40 -2.82 4.14
C TRP A 202 -8.73 -3.54 2.82
N ASP A 203 -9.24 -2.86 1.79
CA ASP A 203 -9.54 -3.51 0.49
C ASP A 203 -8.23 -4.03 -0.16
N GLY A 204 -7.18 -3.20 -0.15
CA GLY A 204 -5.84 -3.58 -0.60
C GLY A 204 -5.20 -4.62 0.32
N THR A 205 -5.51 -4.57 1.62
CA THR A 205 -5.10 -5.58 2.60
C THR A 205 -5.69 -6.95 2.26
N ILE A 206 -6.96 -7.02 1.84
CA ILE A 206 -7.57 -8.27 1.37
C ILE A 206 -6.87 -8.76 0.11
N ALA A 207 -6.50 -7.87 -0.83
CA ALA A 207 -5.72 -8.25 -2.00
C ALA A 207 -4.37 -8.89 -1.61
N ASN A 208 -3.64 -8.31 -0.66
CA ASN A 208 -2.42 -8.91 -0.10
C ASN A 208 -2.69 -10.30 0.50
N GLY A 209 -3.72 -10.41 1.36
CA GLY A 209 -4.07 -11.65 2.02
C GLY A 209 -4.48 -12.76 1.05
N VAL A 210 -5.27 -12.46 0.03
CA VAL A 210 -5.67 -13.43 -1.01
C VAL A 210 -4.46 -13.86 -1.84
N ALA A 211 -3.58 -12.92 -2.22
CA ALA A 211 -2.34 -13.23 -2.94
C ALA A 211 -1.43 -14.17 -2.14
N ALA A 212 -1.31 -13.95 -0.83
CA ALA A 212 -0.55 -14.81 0.09
C ALA A 212 -1.11 -16.24 0.20
N THR A 213 -2.33 -16.51 -0.27
CA THR A 213 -2.86 -17.88 -0.36
C THR A 213 -2.35 -18.67 -1.57
N GLY A 214 -1.80 -17.98 -2.58
CA GLY A 214 -1.42 -18.58 -3.86
C GLY A 214 -2.59 -19.12 -4.69
N VAL A 215 -3.80 -18.57 -4.51
CA VAL A 215 -5.00 -19.02 -5.21
C VAL A 215 -4.83 -18.95 -6.74
N LYS A 216 -5.24 -20.00 -7.44
CA LYS A 216 -5.18 -20.06 -8.90
C LYS A 216 -6.20 -19.09 -9.51
N GLY A 217 -5.83 -18.41 -10.59
CA GLY A 217 -6.72 -17.47 -11.29
C GLY A 217 -6.50 -16.00 -10.88
N LEU A 218 -5.94 -15.74 -9.68
CA LEU A 218 -5.45 -14.40 -9.35
C LEU A 218 -4.14 -14.14 -10.12
N LYS A 219 -4.17 -13.17 -11.03
CA LYS A 219 -3.07 -12.82 -11.93
C LYS A 219 -2.23 -11.66 -11.43
N THR A 220 -2.89 -10.66 -10.87
CA THR A 220 -2.24 -9.46 -10.37
C THR A 220 -3.00 -8.86 -9.18
N ILE A 221 -2.32 -8.08 -8.36
CA ILE A 221 -2.93 -7.24 -7.31
C ILE A 221 -2.40 -5.80 -7.40
N VAL A 222 -3.28 -4.85 -7.07
CA VAL A 222 -2.96 -3.42 -6.97
C VAL A 222 -3.29 -2.93 -5.54
N PRO A 223 -2.46 -3.27 -4.54
CA PRO A 223 -2.67 -2.84 -3.17
C PRO A 223 -2.30 -1.36 -3.01
N ILE A 224 -3.27 -0.54 -2.59
CA ILE A 224 -3.10 0.90 -2.33
C ILE A 224 -3.14 1.12 -0.81
N SER A 225 -2.10 1.69 -0.21
CA SER A 225 -2.00 1.92 1.24
C SER A 225 -2.45 0.69 2.07
N ALA A 226 -1.93 -0.49 1.73
CA ALA A 226 -2.43 -1.76 2.24
C ALA A 226 -1.62 -2.29 3.44
N ILE A 227 -2.30 -2.96 4.36
CA ILE A 227 -1.68 -3.65 5.50
C ILE A 227 -1.10 -4.98 4.99
N SER A 228 0.05 -5.38 5.53
CA SER A 228 0.68 -6.69 5.28
C SER A 228 0.77 -7.56 6.53
N SER A 229 0.72 -6.93 7.70
CA SER A 229 0.68 -7.57 9.02
C SER A 229 -0.25 -6.76 9.91
N TRP A 230 -1.34 -7.38 10.37
CA TRP A 230 -2.29 -6.68 11.26
C TRP A 230 -1.70 -6.40 12.64
N TYR A 231 -0.69 -7.16 13.08
CA TYR A 231 0.08 -6.79 14.25
C TYR A 231 0.74 -5.44 14.06
N ASP A 232 1.41 -5.23 12.92
CA ASP A 232 2.12 -3.97 12.63
C ASP A 232 1.18 -2.78 12.35
N TYR A 233 -0.13 -3.02 12.27
CA TYR A 233 -1.14 -1.97 12.26
C TYR A 233 -1.52 -1.50 13.68
N TYR A 234 -1.60 -2.42 14.64
CA TYR A 234 -2.02 -2.11 16.01
C TYR A 234 -0.89 -2.01 17.03
N PHE A 235 0.28 -2.59 16.72
CA PHE A 235 1.45 -2.70 17.59
C PHE A 235 2.75 -2.44 16.81
N ALA A 236 3.75 -1.91 17.49
CA ALA A 236 5.11 -1.76 16.99
C ALA A 236 6.07 -2.38 18.01
N GLN A 237 6.49 -3.63 17.75
CA GLN A 237 7.41 -4.39 18.61
C GLN A 237 7.04 -4.31 20.11
N GLY A 238 5.78 -4.62 20.42
CA GLY A 238 5.21 -4.58 21.77
C GLY A 238 4.53 -3.26 22.13
N ALA A 239 4.92 -2.14 21.51
CA ALA A 239 4.29 -0.84 21.80
C ALA A 239 2.90 -0.76 21.14
N PRO A 240 1.81 -0.59 21.92
CA PRO A 240 0.46 -0.40 21.38
C PRO A 240 0.32 0.94 20.65
N LEU A 241 -0.42 0.96 19.52
CA LEU A 241 -0.74 2.19 18.76
C LEU A 241 -2.21 2.60 18.91
N TYR A 242 -2.41 3.93 18.94
CA TYR A 242 -3.69 4.64 18.80
C TYR A 242 -4.82 4.27 19.77
N ASP A 243 -4.53 3.61 20.91
CA ASP A 243 -5.55 3.09 21.83
C ASP A 243 -6.69 2.34 21.09
N SER A 244 -6.32 1.52 20.09
CA SER A 244 -7.25 0.90 19.15
C SER A 244 -7.03 -0.61 19.02
N GLY A 245 -8.10 -1.35 18.75
CA GLY A 245 -8.08 -2.81 18.58
C GLY A 245 -8.91 -3.30 17.40
N PRO A 246 -8.74 -4.57 16.99
CA PRO A 246 -9.53 -5.18 15.92
C PRO A 246 -11.03 -5.24 16.24
N ASP A 247 -11.41 -5.37 17.51
CA ASP A 247 -12.80 -5.36 17.96
C ASP A 247 -13.54 -4.07 17.61
N TRP A 248 -12.91 -2.91 17.81
CA TRP A 248 -13.49 -1.62 17.42
C TRP A 248 -13.72 -1.53 15.91
N LEU A 249 -12.71 -1.92 15.13
CA LEU A 249 -12.78 -1.86 13.67
C LEU A 249 -13.84 -2.81 13.12
N SER A 250 -14.00 -3.98 13.73
CA SER A 250 -15.09 -4.90 13.41
C SER A 250 -16.46 -4.27 13.70
N GLY A 251 -16.67 -3.75 14.90
CA GLY A 251 -17.94 -3.11 15.27
C GLY A 251 -18.33 -1.95 14.36
N TYR A 252 -17.33 -1.24 13.84
CA TYR A 252 -17.51 -0.12 12.91
C TYR A 252 -18.10 -0.55 11.56
N VAL A 253 -17.65 -1.69 10.98
CA VAL A 253 -18.11 -2.19 9.67
C VAL A 253 -19.21 -3.25 9.75
N ASP A 254 -19.45 -3.83 10.93
CA ASP A 254 -20.45 -4.88 11.11
C ASP A 254 -21.83 -4.42 10.61
N SER A 255 -22.45 -5.28 9.80
CA SER A 255 -23.86 -5.13 9.45
C SER A 255 -24.76 -5.24 10.70
N PRO A 256 -26.00 -4.72 10.67
CA PRO A 256 -26.94 -4.89 11.78
C PRO A 256 -27.15 -6.36 12.18
N ASP A 257 -27.14 -7.28 11.21
CA ASP A 257 -27.27 -8.72 11.45
C ASP A 257 -26.03 -9.29 12.17
N ALA A 258 -24.83 -8.95 11.70
CA ALA A 258 -23.58 -9.37 12.36
C ALA A 258 -23.49 -8.86 13.80
N ARG A 259 -23.81 -7.59 14.05
CA ARG A 259 -23.82 -7.02 15.42
C ARG A 259 -24.71 -7.81 16.39
N ALA A 260 -25.80 -8.41 15.90
CA ALA A 260 -26.74 -9.16 16.72
C ALA A 260 -26.24 -10.57 17.09
N LYS A 261 -25.34 -11.18 16.31
CA LYS A 261 -24.96 -12.60 16.43
C LYS A 261 -23.46 -12.86 16.62
N CYS A 262 -22.60 -11.90 16.34
CA CYS A 262 -21.14 -12.10 16.28
C CYS A 262 -20.38 -11.82 17.58
N ALA A 263 -21.07 -11.70 18.72
CA ALA A 263 -20.43 -11.38 20.01
C ALA A 263 -19.29 -12.35 20.39
N ALA A 264 -19.40 -13.64 20.03
CA ALA A 264 -18.34 -14.61 20.28
C ALA A 264 -17.09 -14.39 19.42
N VAL A 265 -17.25 -13.89 18.18
CA VAL A 265 -16.12 -13.51 17.32
C VAL A 265 -15.48 -12.24 17.85
N GLN A 266 -16.28 -11.24 18.26
CA GLN A 266 -15.78 -10.04 18.92
C GLN A 266 -14.94 -10.37 20.16
N GLN A 267 -15.43 -11.28 21.02
CA GLN A 267 -14.68 -11.68 22.21
C GLN A 267 -13.34 -12.33 21.87
N LYS A 268 -13.28 -13.16 20.80
CA LYS A 268 -12.00 -13.74 20.34
C LYS A 268 -11.01 -12.69 19.84
N LEU A 269 -11.50 -11.63 19.18
CA LEU A 269 -10.66 -10.50 18.76
C LEU A 269 -10.07 -9.79 19.99
N VAL A 270 -10.90 -9.48 20.98
CA VAL A 270 -10.47 -8.86 22.25
C VAL A 270 -9.44 -9.74 22.97
N ASP A 271 -9.75 -11.02 23.18
CA ASP A 271 -8.89 -11.95 23.92
C ASP A 271 -7.56 -12.22 23.19
N GLY A 272 -7.58 -12.24 21.85
CA GLY A 272 -6.41 -12.49 21.03
C GLY A 272 -5.54 -11.25 20.76
N ALA A 273 -6.02 -10.06 21.07
CA ALA A 273 -5.34 -8.78 20.84
C ALA A 273 -5.09 -8.02 22.16
N PRO A 274 -4.44 -8.62 23.18
CA PRO A 274 -4.22 -7.96 24.45
C PRO A 274 -3.40 -6.68 24.27
N ARG A 275 -3.74 -5.62 25.03
CA ARG A 275 -3.01 -4.34 25.00
C ARG A 275 -1.57 -4.42 25.53
N THR A 276 -1.13 -5.59 26.02
CA THR A 276 0.28 -5.86 26.37
C THR A 276 1.20 -5.89 25.14
N GLY A 277 0.64 -5.92 23.94
CA GLY A 277 1.40 -5.98 22.69
C GLY A 277 2.10 -7.30 22.44
N ASP A 278 1.74 -8.34 23.21
CA ASP A 278 2.25 -9.68 23.03
C ASP A 278 1.82 -10.25 21.67
N TRP A 279 2.75 -10.93 21.02
CA TRP A 279 2.48 -11.70 19.82
C TRP A 279 1.67 -12.95 20.17
N THR A 280 0.48 -13.08 19.60
CA THR A 280 -0.46 -14.17 19.88
C THR A 280 -0.70 -15.02 18.62
N PRO A 281 -1.37 -16.17 18.74
CA PRO A 281 -1.83 -16.91 17.56
C PRO A 281 -2.75 -16.09 16.64
N LEU A 282 -3.55 -15.15 17.20
CA LEU A 282 -4.41 -14.24 16.44
C LEU A 282 -3.58 -13.40 15.45
N TRP A 283 -2.45 -12.85 15.92
CA TRP A 283 -1.52 -12.07 15.08
C TRP A 283 -0.79 -12.92 14.07
N THR A 284 -0.37 -14.13 14.47
CA THR A 284 0.28 -15.07 13.56
C THR A 284 -0.60 -15.41 12.37
N GLU A 285 -1.91 -15.61 12.56
CA GLU A 285 -2.85 -15.90 11.48
C GLU A 285 -3.00 -14.73 10.49
N ARG A 286 -2.79 -13.49 10.96
CA ARG A 286 -3.02 -12.22 10.23
C ARG A 286 -1.74 -11.55 9.74
N ASP A 287 -0.62 -12.28 9.75
CA ASP A 287 0.63 -11.88 9.14
C ASP A 287 0.73 -12.52 7.75
N TYR A 288 0.59 -11.72 6.69
CA TYR A 288 0.67 -12.19 5.31
C TYR A 288 2.11 -12.25 4.82
N VAL A 289 3.03 -11.51 5.46
CA VAL A 289 4.45 -11.43 5.10
C VAL A 289 5.10 -12.81 5.18
N LYS A 290 4.75 -13.61 6.21
CA LYS A 290 5.22 -14.99 6.38
C LYS A 290 4.89 -15.90 5.17
N ASP A 291 3.86 -15.56 4.42
CA ASP A 291 3.30 -16.35 3.33
C ASP A 291 3.64 -15.76 1.94
N ALA A 292 4.51 -14.75 1.86
CA ALA A 292 4.95 -14.14 0.60
C ALA A 292 5.49 -15.15 -0.43
N SER A 293 6.08 -16.26 0.03
CA SER A 293 6.56 -17.36 -0.83
C SER A 293 5.48 -18.06 -1.65
N LYS A 294 4.20 -17.92 -1.27
CA LYS A 294 3.04 -18.48 -1.97
C LYS A 294 2.50 -17.55 -3.05
N VAL A 295 2.89 -16.28 -3.04
CA VAL A 295 2.42 -15.28 -4.03
C VAL A 295 2.87 -15.70 -5.42
N ARG A 296 1.94 -15.65 -6.37
CA ARG A 296 2.17 -15.92 -7.80
C ARG A 296 1.68 -14.78 -8.69
N ALA A 297 0.80 -13.94 -8.16
CA ALA A 297 0.31 -12.76 -8.84
C ALA A 297 1.38 -11.68 -8.88
N SER A 298 1.45 -10.89 -9.96
CA SER A 298 2.24 -9.68 -9.98
C SER A 298 1.65 -8.62 -9.04
N VAL A 299 2.43 -7.62 -8.67
CA VAL A 299 2.05 -6.62 -7.65
C VAL A 299 2.37 -5.19 -8.12
N PHE A 300 1.33 -4.39 -8.39
CA PHE A 300 1.50 -2.94 -8.55
C PHE A 300 1.10 -2.22 -7.25
N LEU A 301 2.08 -1.88 -6.42
CA LEU A 301 1.86 -1.28 -5.12
C LEU A 301 1.81 0.24 -5.20
N VAL A 302 0.91 0.88 -4.45
CA VAL A 302 0.88 2.35 -4.31
C VAL A 302 0.80 2.71 -2.83
N HIS A 303 1.61 3.66 -2.36
CA HIS A 303 1.61 4.06 -0.95
C HIS A 303 2.06 5.50 -0.74
N GLY A 304 1.43 6.20 0.21
CA GLY A 304 1.91 7.49 0.71
C GLY A 304 3.05 7.33 1.72
N MET A 305 4.18 8.00 1.48
CA MET A 305 5.33 7.95 2.40
C MET A 305 5.06 8.65 3.74
N GLN A 306 4.02 9.48 3.81
CA GLN A 306 3.56 10.15 5.03
C GLN A 306 2.21 9.59 5.53
N ASP A 307 1.81 8.40 5.07
CA ASP A 307 0.62 7.70 5.56
C ASP A 307 0.84 7.24 7.00
N LEU A 308 0.24 7.95 7.96
CA LEU A 308 0.33 7.61 9.38
C LEU A 308 -0.74 6.59 9.79
N ASN A 309 -1.74 6.34 8.96
CA ASN A 309 -2.74 5.32 9.22
C ASN A 309 -2.16 3.93 8.93
N VAL A 310 -1.93 3.63 7.65
CA VAL A 310 -1.27 2.42 7.21
C VAL A 310 0.20 2.74 6.98
N ARG A 311 0.96 2.84 8.08
CA ARG A 311 2.39 3.19 8.06
C ARG A 311 3.20 2.34 7.08
N THR A 312 4.22 2.97 6.51
CA THR A 312 5.06 2.40 5.44
C THR A 312 5.85 1.15 5.81
N LYS A 313 5.91 0.79 7.10
CA LYS A 313 6.38 -0.54 7.55
C LYS A 313 5.65 -1.65 6.80
N ASN A 314 4.33 -1.50 6.59
CA ASN A 314 3.51 -2.51 5.92
C ASN A 314 3.94 -2.76 4.48
N PHE A 315 4.10 -1.72 3.67
CA PHE A 315 4.56 -1.93 2.29
C PHE A 315 6.03 -2.33 2.24
N GLY A 316 6.88 -1.76 3.11
CA GLY A 316 8.32 -2.02 3.11
C GLY A 316 8.65 -3.50 3.33
N GLN A 317 8.08 -4.10 4.38
CA GLN A 317 8.31 -5.51 4.68
C GLN A 317 7.68 -6.45 3.64
N TRP A 318 6.52 -6.08 3.11
CA TRP A 318 5.84 -6.84 2.06
C TRP A 318 6.66 -6.81 0.77
N TRP A 319 7.09 -5.63 0.35
CA TRP A 319 7.99 -5.44 -0.77
C TRP A 319 9.23 -6.30 -0.59
N ASP A 320 9.98 -6.18 0.51
CA ASP A 320 11.18 -6.98 0.69
C ASP A 320 10.92 -8.49 0.67
N ALA A 321 9.78 -8.95 1.19
CA ALA A 321 9.39 -10.36 1.15
C ALA A 321 9.08 -10.85 -0.27
N LEU A 322 8.30 -10.09 -1.04
CA LEU A 322 8.02 -10.36 -2.45
C LEU A 322 9.31 -10.42 -3.30
N ALA A 323 10.26 -9.52 -3.00
CA ALA A 323 11.56 -9.45 -3.68
C ALA A 323 12.32 -10.77 -3.59
N ARG A 324 12.39 -11.31 -2.37
CA ARG A 324 13.11 -12.55 -2.06
C ARG A 324 12.54 -13.76 -2.79
N HIS A 325 11.29 -13.69 -3.21
CA HIS A 325 10.59 -14.75 -3.93
C HIS A 325 10.43 -14.46 -5.43
N GLY A 326 11.07 -13.40 -5.95
CA GLY A 326 11.07 -13.10 -7.38
C GLY A 326 9.70 -12.71 -7.93
N VAL A 327 8.82 -12.16 -7.09
CA VAL A 327 7.52 -11.68 -7.54
C VAL A 327 7.69 -10.43 -8.40
N GLU A 328 7.09 -10.45 -9.57
CA GLU A 328 7.01 -9.30 -10.49
C GLU A 328 6.21 -8.16 -9.89
N ARG A 329 6.73 -6.93 -10.00
CA ARG A 329 6.22 -5.82 -9.22
C ARG A 329 6.64 -4.43 -9.71
N LYS A 330 5.74 -3.48 -9.48
CA LYS A 330 5.90 -2.03 -9.70
C LYS A 330 5.45 -1.28 -8.44
N ILE A 331 5.98 -0.08 -8.18
CA ILE A 331 5.65 0.71 -6.99
C ILE A 331 5.52 2.20 -7.26
N TRP A 332 4.48 2.84 -6.73
CA TRP A 332 4.36 4.30 -6.67
C TRP A 332 4.42 4.77 -5.22
N LEU A 333 5.28 5.76 -4.96
CA LEU A 333 5.48 6.37 -3.64
C LEU A 333 5.17 7.86 -3.71
N SER A 334 4.06 8.30 -3.13
CA SER A 334 3.70 9.72 -2.99
C SER A 334 4.19 10.29 -1.65
N GLN A 335 4.09 11.60 -1.47
CA GLN A 335 4.25 12.29 -0.19
C GLN A 335 2.91 12.50 0.55
N THR A 336 1.80 11.97 0.03
CA THR A 336 0.49 12.07 0.70
C THR A 336 0.45 11.25 1.98
N GLY A 337 -0.54 11.52 2.82
CA GLY A 337 -1.00 10.58 3.85
C GLY A 337 -1.82 9.45 3.22
N HIS A 338 -2.95 9.10 3.84
CA HIS A 338 -3.78 7.94 3.46
C HIS A 338 -4.72 8.18 2.26
N VAL A 339 -4.19 8.70 1.15
CA VAL A 339 -4.95 9.17 -0.03
C VAL A 339 -4.88 8.18 -1.20
N ASP A 340 -5.97 8.04 -1.95
CA ASP A 340 -6.02 7.21 -3.17
C ASP A 340 -5.26 7.88 -4.34
N PRO A 341 -4.48 7.15 -5.17
CA PRO A 341 -3.81 7.72 -6.35
C PRO A 341 -4.74 8.31 -7.39
N PHE A 342 -6.01 7.88 -7.42
CA PHE A 342 -7.03 8.55 -8.21
C PHE A 342 -7.21 10.01 -7.79
N ASP A 343 -6.89 10.38 -6.55
CA ASP A 343 -7.10 11.71 -5.99
C ASP A 343 -5.81 12.54 -5.84
N PHE A 344 -4.62 11.99 -6.13
CA PHE A 344 -3.37 12.79 -6.16
C PHE A 344 -2.59 12.71 -7.48
N ARG A 345 -2.89 11.74 -8.37
CA ARG A 345 -2.21 11.61 -9.68
C ARG A 345 -3.12 11.00 -10.75
N ARG A 346 -4.40 11.42 -10.76
CA ARG A 346 -5.52 10.78 -11.47
C ARG A 346 -5.20 10.29 -12.88
N ALA A 347 -4.79 11.19 -13.77
CA ALA A 347 -4.59 10.87 -15.18
C ALA A 347 -3.54 9.79 -15.41
N ALA A 348 -2.38 9.95 -14.76
CA ALA A 348 -1.33 8.96 -14.84
C ALA A 348 -1.75 7.64 -14.19
N PHE A 349 -2.48 7.68 -13.06
CA PHE A 349 -2.93 6.48 -12.39
C PHE A 349 -3.89 5.66 -13.25
N VAL A 350 -4.90 6.30 -13.85
CA VAL A 350 -5.85 5.61 -14.73
C VAL A 350 -5.16 5.01 -15.95
N ASP A 351 -4.25 5.75 -16.59
CA ASP A 351 -3.48 5.27 -17.74
C ASP A 351 -2.59 4.05 -17.37
N THR A 352 -1.84 4.17 -16.27
CA THR A 352 -0.95 3.09 -15.80
C THR A 352 -1.73 1.87 -15.36
N LEU A 353 -2.82 2.06 -14.61
CA LEU A 353 -3.69 0.97 -14.16
C LEU A 353 -4.34 0.25 -15.34
N HIS A 354 -4.77 1.01 -16.36
CA HIS A 354 -5.34 0.45 -17.58
C HIS A 354 -4.32 -0.42 -18.30
N ARG A 355 -3.14 0.11 -18.58
CA ARG A 355 -2.08 -0.64 -19.25
C ARG A 355 -1.62 -1.85 -18.43
N TRP A 356 -1.54 -1.73 -17.11
CA TRP A 356 -1.23 -2.84 -16.21
C TRP A 356 -2.26 -3.97 -16.32
N PHE A 357 -3.55 -3.68 -16.20
CA PHE A 357 -4.58 -4.73 -16.35
C PHE A 357 -4.66 -5.30 -17.76
N ASP A 358 -4.48 -4.48 -18.79
CA ASP A 358 -4.42 -4.95 -20.19
C ASP A 358 -3.28 -5.95 -20.40
N HIS A 359 -2.12 -5.68 -19.81
CA HIS A 359 -1.01 -6.61 -19.83
C HIS A 359 -1.32 -7.90 -19.06
N GLU A 360 -1.70 -7.77 -17.79
CA GLU A 360 -1.83 -8.90 -16.85
C GLU A 360 -3.04 -9.81 -17.11
N LEU A 361 -4.13 -9.23 -17.61
CA LEU A 361 -5.43 -9.92 -17.72
C LEU A 361 -5.83 -10.20 -19.16
N LEU A 362 -5.40 -9.36 -20.12
CA LEU A 362 -5.68 -9.56 -21.55
C LEU A 362 -4.45 -9.98 -22.36
N GLY A 363 -3.25 -9.93 -21.78
CA GLY A 363 -2.01 -10.36 -22.44
C GLY A 363 -1.48 -9.36 -23.48
N TYR A 364 -1.83 -8.08 -23.37
CA TYR A 364 -1.34 -7.05 -24.28
C TYR A 364 0.16 -6.77 -24.06
N ASP A 365 0.93 -6.81 -25.14
CA ASP A 365 2.31 -6.30 -25.16
C ASP A 365 2.30 -4.79 -25.40
N ASN A 366 2.17 -4.06 -24.29
CA ASN A 366 2.05 -2.61 -24.26
C ASN A 366 3.26 -1.92 -23.61
N GLY A 367 4.33 -2.68 -23.36
CA GLY A 367 5.59 -2.19 -22.79
C GLY A 367 5.53 -1.76 -21.33
N ILE A 368 4.48 -2.11 -20.56
CA ILE A 368 4.39 -1.76 -19.13
C ILE A 368 5.56 -2.36 -18.30
N ASP A 369 6.07 -3.52 -18.71
CA ASP A 369 7.21 -4.21 -18.05
C ASP A 369 8.57 -3.55 -18.33
N ASP A 370 8.66 -2.80 -19.45
CA ASP A 370 9.88 -2.08 -19.84
C ASP A 370 10.00 -0.72 -19.12
N GLU A 371 8.93 -0.28 -18.47
CA GLU A 371 8.92 0.97 -17.73
C GLU A 371 9.71 0.89 -16.41
N PRO A 372 10.09 2.04 -15.83
CA PRO A 372 10.66 2.06 -14.50
C PRO A 372 9.79 1.32 -13.47
N MET A 373 10.46 0.54 -12.61
CA MET A 373 9.82 -0.17 -11.50
C MET A 373 9.17 0.77 -10.50
N ALA A 374 9.74 1.96 -10.28
CA ALA A 374 9.27 2.88 -9.27
C ALA A 374 9.04 4.30 -9.77
N ASP A 375 7.92 4.89 -9.38
CA ASP A 375 7.66 6.33 -9.44
C ASP A 375 7.66 6.88 -8.00
N ILE A 376 8.40 7.96 -7.78
CA ILE A 376 8.62 8.52 -6.45
C ILE A 376 8.43 10.03 -6.52
N GLU A 377 7.45 10.53 -5.76
CA GLU A 377 7.22 11.95 -5.55
C GLU A 377 8.33 12.54 -4.67
N ARG A 378 8.97 13.60 -5.16
CA ARG A 378 10.07 14.31 -4.46
C ARG A 378 9.60 15.58 -3.77
N HIS A 379 8.67 16.26 -4.40
CA HIS A 379 7.96 17.45 -3.92
C HIS A 379 6.52 17.36 -4.45
N PRO A 380 5.57 18.16 -3.94
CA PRO A 380 4.19 18.17 -4.41
C PRO A 380 4.09 18.20 -5.95
N ASP A 381 3.48 17.15 -6.51
CA ASP A 381 3.26 16.90 -7.94
C ASP A 381 4.53 16.79 -8.81
N GLN A 382 5.72 16.65 -8.18
CA GLN A 382 7.01 16.48 -8.85
C GLN A 382 7.53 15.06 -8.66
N TRP A 383 7.50 14.29 -9.75
CA TRP A 383 7.79 12.86 -9.73
C TRP A 383 9.12 12.51 -10.43
N THR A 384 9.80 11.51 -9.89
CA THR A 384 11.00 10.92 -10.47
C THR A 384 10.83 9.41 -10.61
N THR A 385 11.49 8.81 -11.59
CA THR A 385 11.39 7.37 -11.84
C THR A 385 12.70 6.64 -11.49
N SER A 386 12.60 5.38 -11.09
CA SER A 386 13.74 4.49 -10.83
C SER A 386 13.51 3.11 -11.47
N THR A 387 14.50 2.59 -12.18
CA THR A 387 14.41 1.25 -12.79
C THR A 387 14.42 0.12 -11.76
N LEU A 388 14.88 0.40 -10.54
CA LEU A 388 14.83 -0.52 -9.41
C LEU A 388 14.56 0.25 -8.12
N TRP A 389 13.77 -0.32 -7.22
CA TRP A 389 13.58 0.21 -5.88
C TRP A 389 13.78 -0.86 -4.78
N PRO A 390 14.64 -0.60 -3.78
CA PRO A 390 15.66 0.47 -3.75
C PRO A 390 16.68 0.37 -4.90
N PRO A 391 17.36 1.45 -5.31
CA PRO A 391 18.46 1.39 -6.28
C PRO A 391 19.55 0.38 -5.89
N ARG A 392 20.21 -0.28 -6.85
CA ARG A 392 21.26 -1.29 -6.58
C ARG A 392 22.43 -0.77 -5.74
N THR A 393 22.67 0.54 -5.80
CA THR A 393 23.74 1.20 -5.05
C THR A 393 23.35 1.53 -3.61
N THR A 394 22.13 1.21 -3.18
CA THR A 394 21.71 1.35 -1.79
C THR A 394 22.46 0.38 -0.90
N THR A 395 23.03 0.89 0.19
CA THR A 395 23.76 0.06 1.17
C THR A 395 23.43 0.55 2.59
N ALA A 396 23.10 -0.41 3.46
CA ALA A 396 22.92 -0.13 4.89
C ALA A 396 24.21 0.46 5.47
N THR A 397 24.14 1.73 5.86
CA THR A 397 25.26 2.51 6.38
C THR A 397 25.05 2.70 7.88
N THR A 398 26.03 2.29 8.68
CA THR A 398 26.01 2.51 10.12
C THR A 398 26.39 3.94 10.44
N LEU A 399 25.41 4.71 10.92
CA LEU A 399 25.58 6.00 11.55
C LEU A 399 25.56 5.80 13.06
N ARG A 400 26.37 6.57 13.77
CA ARG A 400 26.54 6.47 15.21
C ARG A 400 26.30 7.82 15.86
N PRO A 401 25.47 7.87 16.91
CA PRO A 401 25.35 9.05 17.73
C PRO A 401 26.64 9.30 18.52
N GLY A 402 26.87 10.55 18.87
CA GLY A 402 27.95 10.98 19.75
C GLY A 402 27.52 12.18 20.58
N THR A 403 28.21 12.43 21.67
CA THR A 403 27.94 13.58 22.55
C THR A 403 28.16 14.89 21.81
N GLY A 404 27.44 15.93 22.25
CA GLY A 404 27.69 17.31 21.84
C GLY A 404 28.17 18.17 23.01
N THR A 405 28.06 19.49 22.86
CA THR A 405 28.44 20.46 23.90
C THR A 405 27.33 20.73 24.90
N GLN A 406 26.10 20.31 24.59
CA GLN A 406 24.94 20.46 25.47
C GLN A 406 24.24 19.11 25.60
N ALA A 407 23.65 18.84 26.77
CA ALA A 407 22.92 17.60 27.02
C ALA A 407 21.75 17.45 26.04
N GLY A 408 21.51 16.23 25.55
CA GLY A 408 20.42 15.93 24.61
C GLY A 408 20.62 16.49 23.19
N VAL A 409 21.72 17.18 22.90
CA VAL A 409 22.07 17.72 21.58
C VAL A 409 23.44 17.19 21.17
N GLY A 410 23.42 16.07 20.45
CA GLY A 410 24.59 15.33 20.01
C GLY A 410 24.86 15.41 18.50
N THR A 411 25.82 14.61 18.06
CA THR A 411 26.24 14.52 16.66
C THR A 411 25.92 13.15 16.06
N LEU A 412 25.71 13.10 14.74
CA LEU A 412 25.49 11.88 13.97
C LEU A 412 26.57 11.74 12.88
N ALA A 413 27.36 10.67 12.93
CA ALA A 413 28.48 10.47 12.01
C ALA A 413 28.80 8.98 11.76
N LEU A 414 29.71 8.69 10.83
CA LEU A 414 30.20 7.31 10.59
C LEU A 414 31.04 6.75 11.74
N ARG A 415 31.75 7.63 12.46
CA ARG A 415 32.53 7.28 13.65
C ARG A 415 31.70 7.59 14.88
N GLY A 416 31.59 6.64 15.79
CA GLY A 416 30.78 6.80 16.99
C GLY A 416 31.44 7.70 18.02
N GLY A 417 30.60 8.34 18.83
CA GLY A 417 31.02 8.93 20.09
C GLY A 417 31.06 7.89 21.21
N SER A 418 31.63 8.30 22.33
CA SER A 418 31.58 7.58 23.60
C SER A 418 30.79 8.40 24.62
N GLY A 419 30.29 7.74 25.66
CA GLY A 419 29.55 8.41 26.74
C GLY A 419 28.07 8.04 26.71
N THR A 420 27.28 8.87 27.37
CA THR A 420 25.86 8.63 27.59
C THR A 420 25.05 9.89 27.32
N GLU A 421 23.81 9.70 26.88
CA GLU A 421 22.77 10.74 26.92
C GLU A 421 21.62 10.24 27.77
N THR A 422 20.82 11.16 28.31
CA THR A 422 19.67 10.82 29.13
C THR A 422 18.46 11.63 28.70
N PHE A 423 17.30 10.98 28.68
CA PHE A 423 16.01 11.65 28.53
C PHE A 423 14.98 11.02 29.46
N THR A 424 13.91 11.74 29.77
CA THR A 424 12.76 11.28 30.56
C THR A 424 11.52 11.26 29.70
N ASP A 425 10.83 10.13 29.66
CA ASP A 425 9.60 9.97 28.89
C ASP A 425 8.56 11.03 29.28
N ASP A 426 8.06 11.77 28.29
CA ASP A 426 6.96 12.72 28.43
C ASP A 426 5.87 12.39 27.40
N PRO A 427 4.81 11.66 27.81
CA PRO A 427 3.70 11.28 26.94
C PRO A 427 2.87 12.45 26.39
N ALA A 428 3.16 13.69 26.79
CA ALA A 428 2.50 14.88 26.27
C ALA A 428 3.17 15.46 25.02
N LEU A 429 4.27 14.86 24.53
CA LEU A 429 5.06 15.34 23.40
C LEU A 429 5.15 14.30 22.26
N SER A 430 5.32 14.78 21.03
CA SER A 430 5.42 13.96 19.80
C SER A 430 6.78 14.08 19.11
N GLU A 431 6.95 13.29 18.05
CA GLU A 431 8.08 13.45 17.12
C GLU A 431 8.20 14.85 16.51
N THR A 432 7.09 15.58 16.33
CA THR A 432 7.10 16.97 15.83
C THR A 432 7.64 17.93 16.88
N ASP A 433 7.24 17.80 18.15
CA ASP A 433 7.79 18.60 19.26
C ASP A 433 9.30 18.37 19.43
N TRP A 434 9.72 17.11 19.36
CA TRP A 434 11.13 16.73 19.47
C TRP A 434 11.97 17.28 18.31
N ALA A 435 11.45 17.21 17.08
CA ALA A 435 12.13 17.73 15.90
C ALA A 435 12.20 19.26 15.92
N ALA A 436 11.14 19.95 16.33
CA ALA A 436 11.10 21.41 16.47
C ALA A 436 12.18 21.94 17.42
N HIS A 437 12.54 21.16 18.45
CA HIS A 437 13.54 21.52 19.45
C HIS A 437 14.88 20.78 19.30
N ILE A 438 15.17 20.21 18.12
CA ILE A 438 16.32 19.32 17.92
C ILE A 438 17.67 19.94 18.31
N ASP A 439 17.84 21.24 18.09
CA ASP A 439 19.06 22.00 18.39
C ASP A 439 19.09 22.58 19.82
N ARG A 440 18.11 22.24 20.66
CA ARG A 440 17.99 22.72 22.04
C ARG A 440 18.00 21.56 23.03
N PRO A 441 18.66 21.74 24.21
CA PRO A 441 18.53 20.82 25.31
C PRO A 441 17.10 20.80 25.83
N THR A 442 16.49 19.63 25.82
CA THR A 442 15.18 19.38 26.42
C THR A 442 15.21 18.04 27.16
N PRO A 443 14.46 17.89 28.27
CA PRO A 443 14.54 16.68 29.10
C PRO A 443 13.98 15.41 28.44
N GLU A 444 13.14 15.53 27.42
CA GLU A 444 12.33 14.44 26.85
C GLU A 444 12.97 13.68 25.68
N LYS A 445 14.07 14.19 25.11
CA LYS A 445 14.72 13.58 23.95
C LYS A 445 16.25 13.56 24.03
N ALA A 446 16.83 12.62 23.29
CA ALA A 446 18.23 12.68 22.85
C ALA A 446 18.27 12.84 21.32
N GLY A 447 18.73 14.00 20.85
CA GLY A 447 18.83 14.33 19.43
C GLY A 447 20.26 14.28 18.91
N PHE A 448 20.46 13.79 17.69
CA PHE A 448 21.77 13.64 17.07
C PHE A 448 21.74 14.11 15.61
N THR A 449 22.50 15.14 15.27
CA THR A 449 22.46 15.75 13.93
C THR A 449 23.77 15.61 13.17
N THR A 450 23.68 15.49 11.85
CA THR A 450 24.83 15.74 10.99
C THR A 450 25.14 17.23 10.96
N ARG A 451 26.34 17.59 10.50
CA ARG A 451 26.57 18.94 9.99
C ARG A 451 25.73 19.20 8.73
N PRO A 452 25.52 20.47 8.33
CA PRO A 452 24.89 20.79 7.05
C PRO A 452 25.54 20.02 5.90
N LEU A 453 24.72 19.35 5.10
CA LEU A 453 25.20 18.55 3.99
C LEU A 453 25.76 19.46 2.90
N THR A 454 26.88 19.06 2.30
CA THR A 454 27.49 19.75 1.15
C THR A 454 27.02 19.18 -0.19
N ARG A 455 26.29 18.06 -0.16
CA ARG A 455 25.66 17.37 -1.29
C ARG A 455 24.40 16.66 -0.83
N ASP A 456 23.48 16.45 -1.75
CA ASP A 456 22.27 15.67 -1.50
C ASP A 456 22.60 14.25 -1.04
N LEU A 457 21.81 13.73 -0.11
CA LEU A 457 21.93 12.40 0.45
C LEU A 457 20.59 11.67 0.39
N ARG A 458 20.52 10.59 -0.40
CA ARG A 458 19.30 9.81 -0.57
C ARG A 458 19.26 8.58 0.35
N LEU A 459 18.18 8.46 1.11
CA LEU A 459 17.77 7.27 1.85
C LEU A 459 16.73 6.52 1.02
N SER A 460 16.80 5.19 0.94
CA SER A 460 15.87 4.39 0.14
C SER A 460 15.71 2.98 0.73
N GLY A 461 14.57 2.68 1.33
CA GLY A 461 14.26 1.42 2.01
C GLY A 461 14.03 1.57 3.51
N SER A 462 14.11 0.47 4.26
CA SER A 462 13.86 0.41 5.70
C SER A 462 15.12 0.65 6.53
N SER A 463 15.02 1.48 7.56
CA SER A 463 16.11 1.73 8.53
C SER A 463 15.94 0.87 9.78
N ARG A 464 17.03 0.68 10.54
CA ARG A 464 17.00 0.04 11.86
C ARG A 464 17.83 0.82 12.85
N VAL A 465 17.36 0.99 14.09
CA VAL A 465 18.10 1.70 15.13
C VAL A 465 18.29 0.79 16.34
N THR A 466 19.54 0.39 16.59
CA THR A 466 19.89 -0.35 17.80
C THR A 466 20.17 0.64 18.91
N VAL A 467 19.47 0.49 20.04
CA VAL A 467 19.60 1.33 21.22
C VAL A 467 19.94 0.46 22.41
N THR A 468 20.96 0.85 23.17
CA THR A 468 21.19 0.32 24.51
C THR A 468 20.81 1.37 25.55
N ALA A 469 19.80 1.08 26.36
CA ALA A 469 19.25 2.01 27.35
C ALA A 469 19.15 1.36 28.75
N THR A 470 19.33 2.18 29.79
CA THR A 470 19.14 1.81 31.19
C THR A 470 17.93 2.57 31.76
N PRO A 471 16.79 1.90 32.03
CA PRO A 471 15.59 2.53 32.56
C PRO A 471 15.67 2.73 34.08
N THR A 472 14.97 3.75 34.60
CA THR A 472 14.74 3.95 36.03
C THR A 472 13.50 3.22 36.57
N THR A 473 12.66 2.66 35.70
CA THR A 473 11.44 1.94 36.08
C THR A 473 11.39 0.56 35.41
N SER A 474 10.31 -0.19 35.63
CA SER A 474 10.10 -1.54 35.10
C SER A 474 9.41 -1.59 33.72
N THR A 475 9.01 -0.45 33.16
CA THR A 475 8.38 -0.35 31.82
C THR A 475 9.00 0.82 31.07
N ALA A 476 9.20 0.68 29.76
CA ALA A 476 9.77 1.75 28.94
C ALA A 476 9.44 1.53 27.47
N HIS A 477 8.82 2.52 26.84
CA HIS A 477 8.73 2.59 25.39
C HIS A 477 9.90 3.38 24.83
N LEU A 478 10.29 3.06 23.61
CA LEU A 478 11.33 3.75 22.87
C LEU A 478 10.79 4.17 21.50
N SER A 479 11.07 5.41 21.13
CA SER A 479 10.88 5.95 19.79
C SER A 479 12.23 6.21 19.14
N ALA A 480 12.34 5.93 17.84
CA ALA A 480 13.46 6.34 17.02
C ALA A 480 12.96 6.99 15.72
N VAL A 481 13.37 8.23 15.47
CA VAL A 481 12.84 9.07 14.38
C VAL A 481 14.00 9.62 13.56
N LEU A 482 13.90 9.53 12.23
CA LEU A 482 14.80 10.19 11.28
C LEU A 482 14.13 11.44 10.73
N VAL A 483 14.86 12.55 10.73
CA VAL A 483 14.34 13.87 10.37
C VAL A 483 15.30 14.57 9.41
N ASP A 484 14.76 15.24 8.41
CA ASP A 484 15.45 16.15 7.51
C ASP A 484 15.23 17.56 8.05
N LEU A 485 16.31 18.24 8.43
CA LEU A 485 16.31 19.57 9.02
C LEU A 485 16.76 20.59 7.98
N GLY A 486 15.80 21.36 7.47
CA GLY A 486 15.99 22.47 6.57
C GLY A 486 14.66 22.87 5.91
N PRO A 487 14.60 24.10 5.37
CA PRO A 487 13.39 24.62 4.77
C PRO A 487 12.98 23.84 3.51
N ASP A 488 11.72 23.46 3.40
CA ASP A 488 11.13 22.82 2.22
C ASP A 488 9.64 23.15 2.10
N THR A 489 9.06 22.92 0.93
CA THR A 489 7.61 22.90 0.71
C THR A 489 7.19 21.46 0.44
N VAL A 490 6.45 20.87 1.38
CA VAL A 490 6.01 19.47 1.35
C VAL A 490 4.50 19.38 1.23
N ARG A 491 3.96 18.17 0.98
CA ARG A 491 2.51 17.94 1.12
C ARG A 491 2.09 18.09 2.58
N ASP A 492 1.01 18.82 2.84
CA ASP A 492 0.39 18.94 4.17
C ASP A 492 -0.35 17.64 4.52
N TYR A 493 0.41 16.59 4.84
CA TYR A 493 -0.12 15.26 5.12
C TYR A 493 -0.88 15.18 6.45
N ALA A 494 -0.73 16.16 7.33
CA ALA A 494 -1.45 16.25 8.61
C ALA A 494 -2.75 17.05 8.50
N GLY A 495 -2.94 17.79 7.41
CA GLY A 495 -4.18 18.45 7.07
C GLY A 495 -5.34 17.47 6.83
N PRO A 496 -6.59 17.96 6.82
CA PRO A 496 -7.79 17.12 6.73
C PRO A 496 -7.93 16.32 5.43
N GLY A 497 -7.25 16.74 4.36
CA GLY A 497 -7.17 16.02 3.09
C GLY A 497 -5.88 15.21 2.92
N GLU A 498 -5.05 15.11 3.96
CA GLU A 498 -3.83 14.28 3.97
C GLU A 498 -2.90 14.54 2.77
N GLY A 499 -2.72 15.82 2.42
CA GLY A 499 -1.86 16.27 1.33
C GLY A 499 -2.57 16.65 0.03
N ILE A 500 -3.91 16.65 0.00
CA ILE A 500 -4.72 17.16 -1.12
C ILE A 500 -5.83 18.12 -0.68
N THR A 501 -6.27 18.98 -1.60
CA THR A 501 -7.47 19.81 -1.48
C THR A 501 -8.48 19.39 -2.55
N THR A 502 -9.71 19.10 -2.14
CA THR A 502 -10.80 18.81 -3.09
C THR A 502 -11.31 20.10 -3.73
N LEU A 503 -11.35 20.12 -5.06
CA LEU A 503 -11.83 21.22 -5.89
C LEU A 503 -13.31 21.06 -6.22
N THR A 504 -13.93 22.12 -6.76
CA THR A 504 -15.34 22.10 -7.21
C THR A 504 -15.53 21.60 -8.64
N GLY A 505 -14.50 21.72 -9.48
CA GLY A 505 -14.52 21.25 -10.87
C GLY A 505 -14.57 19.72 -10.94
N ARG A 506 -15.24 19.17 -11.96
CA ARG A 506 -15.34 17.71 -12.18
C ARG A 506 -14.66 17.30 -13.48
N SER A 507 -14.08 16.10 -13.49
CA SER A 507 -13.54 15.44 -14.68
C SER A 507 -14.09 14.02 -14.79
N CYS A 508 -14.35 13.55 -16.01
CA CYS A 508 -15.00 12.27 -16.25
C CYS A 508 -14.00 11.20 -16.71
N TRP A 509 -14.09 10.00 -16.11
CA TRP A 509 -13.14 8.90 -16.23
C TRP A 509 -13.88 7.60 -16.55
N GLY A 510 -14.63 7.60 -17.65
CA GLY A 510 -15.46 6.46 -18.04
C GLY A 510 -16.81 6.92 -18.58
N ALA A 511 -17.73 5.96 -18.76
CA ALA A 511 -19.10 6.24 -19.17
C ALA A 511 -20.03 6.34 -17.96
N SER A 512 -20.95 7.30 -17.98
CA SER A 512 -21.96 7.49 -16.92
C SER A 512 -23.29 6.83 -17.27
N THR A 513 -24.11 6.57 -16.25
CA THR A 513 -25.54 6.30 -16.35
C THR A 513 -26.32 7.31 -15.47
N PRO A 514 -27.66 7.37 -15.53
CA PRO A 514 -28.43 8.23 -14.63
C PRO A 514 -28.21 7.97 -13.14
N GLY A 515 -27.86 6.73 -12.75
CA GLY A 515 -27.67 6.33 -11.35
C GLY A 515 -26.21 6.22 -10.92
N ASP A 516 -25.27 6.42 -11.83
CA ASP A 516 -23.85 6.23 -11.58
C ASP A 516 -23.02 7.14 -12.49
N SER A 517 -22.33 8.11 -11.88
CA SER A 517 -21.58 9.15 -12.58
C SER A 517 -20.10 8.82 -12.60
N ALA A 518 -19.54 8.71 -13.81
CA ALA A 518 -18.11 8.59 -14.03
C ALA A 518 -17.34 9.92 -13.89
N CYS A 519 -18.00 10.99 -13.44
CA CYS A 519 -17.38 12.30 -13.25
C CYS A 519 -17.13 12.55 -11.76
N TYR A 520 -15.92 12.98 -11.40
CA TYR A 520 -15.45 13.13 -10.01
C TYR A 520 -14.86 14.51 -9.78
N LEU A 521 -14.99 15.05 -8.56
CA LEU A 521 -14.33 16.28 -8.13
C LEU A 521 -12.83 16.18 -8.37
N GLY A 522 -12.25 17.24 -8.93
CA GLY A 522 -10.81 17.41 -9.06
C GLY A 522 -10.16 17.63 -7.70
N THR A 523 -8.84 17.53 -7.69
CA THR A 523 -8.00 17.75 -6.51
C THR A 523 -6.74 18.49 -6.93
N GLU A 524 -6.10 19.14 -5.97
CA GLU A 524 -4.75 19.69 -6.10
C GLU A 524 -3.94 19.38 -4.85
N ALA A 525 -2.61 19.49 -4.93
CA ALA A 525 -1.76 19.30 -3.77
C ALA A 525 -2.05 20.36 -2.69
N ALA A 526 -2.32 19.92 -1.46
CA ALA A 526 -2.25 20.77 -0.28
C ALA A 526 -0.81 20.78 0.22
N THR A 527 -0.24 21.96 0.43
CA THR A 527 1.18 22.12 0.77
C THR A 527 1.38 22.85 2.09
N ALA A 528 2.49 22.56 2.75
CA ALA A 528 2.98 23.28 3.92
C ALA A 528 4.45 23.65 3.73
N ASP A 529 4.81 24.88 4.08
CA ASP A 529 6.20 25.29 4.23
C ASP A 529 6.68 24.85 5.61
N VAL A 530 7.81 24.18 5.67
CA VAL A 530 8.36 23.57 6.88
C VAL A 530 9.86 23.84 6.97
N ASP A 531 10.41 23.86 8.18
CA ASP A 531 11.83 23.85 8.50
C ASP A 531 12.38 22.44 8.78
N PHE A 532 11.49 21.44 8.88
CA PHE A 532 11.88 20.04 8.95
C PHE A 532 10.80 19.09 8.41
N THR A 533 11.23 17.89 8.00
CA THR A 533 10.34 16.79 7.61
C THR A 533 10.72 15.52 8.37
N VAL A 534 9.75 14.87 9.01
CA VAL A 534 9.94 13.50 9.53
C VAL A 534 9.85 12.52 8.36
N LEU A 535 10.93 11.79 8.08
CA LEU A 535 11.00 10.88 6.92
C LEU A 535 10.85 9.40 7.26
N SER A 536 11.12 9.00 8.50
CA SER A 536 11.03 7.59 8.92
C SER A 536 11.00 7.50 10.43
N ARG A 537 10.26 6.54 10.97
CA ARG A 537 9.96 6.41 12.41
C ARG A 537 9.70 4.96 12.80
N GLY A 538 9.93 4.61 14.06
CA GLY A 538 9.72 3.28 14.59
C GLY A 538 9.70 3.28 16.11
N TRP A 539 8.97 2.32 16.67
CA TRP A 539 8.70 2.23 18.11
C TRP A 539 8.90 0.80 18.61
N ALA A 540 9.18 0.67 19.91
CA ALA A 540 9.24 -0.61 20.58
C ALA A 540 8.91 -0.47 22.07
N ASP A 541 8.27 -1.48 22.66
CA ASP A 541 8.33 -1.69 24.10
C ASP A 541 9.67 -2.36 24.42
N LEU A 542 10.49 -1.70 25.25
CA LEU A 542 11.77 -2.25 25.67
C LEU A 542 11.58 -3.57 26.41
N GLY A 543 10.44 -3.84 27.06
CA GLY A 543 10.06 -5.13 27.65
C GLY A 543 10.11 -6.30 26.67
N HIS A 544 9.84 -6.09 25.39
CA HIS A 544 9.77 -7.11 24.34
C HIS A 544 11.11 -7.37 23.64
N ARG A 545 12.22 -6.78 24.11
CA ARG A 545 13.57 -6.93 23.50
C ARG A 545 14.04 -8.37 23.20
N ALA A 546 13.54 -9.35 23.95
CA ALA A 546 14.04 -10.72 23.93
C ALA A 546 13.11 -11.71 23.21
N SER A 547 11.84 -11.37 23.02
CA SER A 547 10.84 -12.28 22.46
C SER A 547 9.57 -11.53 22.04
N GLY A 548 8.64 -12.21 21.37
CA GLY A 548 7.31 -11.66 21.10
C GLY A 548 6.43 -11.43 22.34
N HIS A 549 6.92 -11.77 23.54
CA HIS A 549 6.24 -11.52 24.81
C HIS A 549 7.00 -10.53 25.68
N GLY A 550 6.27 -9.60 26.27
CA GLY A 550 6.76 -8.60 27.18
C GLY A 550 7.14 -9.17 28.53
N GLY A 551 8.05 -8.47 29.23
CA GLY A 551 8.39 -8.79 30.61
C GLY A 551 8.96 -7.57 31.32
N PRO A 552 8.82 -7.49 32.66
CA PRO A 552 9.24 -6.33 33.41
C PRO A 552 10.74 -6.09 33.27
N LEU A 553 11.12 -4.82 33.19
CA LEU A 553 12.50 -4.37 33.24
C LEU A 553 12.96 -4.28 34.69
N THR A 554 14.25 -4.53 34.91
CA THR A 554 14.93 -4.24 36.19
C THR A 554 15.52 -2.83 36.12
N PRO A 555 15.09 -1.89 36.98
CA PRO A 555 15.67 -0.55 37.07
C PRO A 555 17.20 -0.59 37.24
N GLY A 556 17.91 0.31 36.55
CA GLY A 556 19.37 0.40 36.62
C GLY A 556 20.14 -0.67 35.83
N LYS A 557 19.45 -1.64 35.21
CA LYS A 557 20.06 -2.63 34.30
C LYS A 557 19.95 -2.17 32.84
N ALA A 558 21.06 -2.23 32.10
CA ALA A 558 21.07 -1.91 30.68
C ALA A 558 20.40 -3.01 29.83
N TYR A 559 19.57 -2.60 28.87
CA TYR A 559 18.93 -3.45 27.86
C TYR A 559 19.25 -2.96 26.46
N THR A 560 19.35 -3.86 25.50
CA THR A 560 19.56 -3.53 24.09
C THR A 560 18.39 -4.03 23.28
N THR A 561 17.85 -3.17 22.41
CA THR A 561 16.81 -3.52 21.43
C THR A 561 17.14 -2.89 20.08
N THR A 562 16.55 -3.41 19.01
CA THR A 562 16.64 -2.81 17.68
C THR A 562 15.24 -2.44 17.21
N LEU A 563 15.02 -1.16 17.01
CA LEU A 563 13.79 -0.60 16.46
C LEU A 563 13.81 -0.74 14.94
N ASP A 564 12.75 -1.30 14.38
CA ASP A 564 12.52 -1.32 12.94
C ASP A 564 11.78 -0.05 12.54
N LEU A 565 12.39 0.75 11.66
CA LEU A 565 11.82 2.00 11.19
C LEU A 565 11.09 1.80 9.85
N ALA A 566 10.01 2.56 9.68
CA ALA A 566 9.15 2.54 8.51
C ALA A 566 9.94 2.86 7.22
N ALA A 567 9.67 2.15 6.13
CA ALA A 567 10.39 2.32 4.86
C ALA A 567 10.15 3.72 4.25
N THR A 568 11.16 4.28 3.58
CA THR A 568 11.07 5.61 2.96
C THR A 568 11.93 5.72 1.70
N ASP A 569 11.70 6.74 0.88
CA ASP A 569 12.61 7.16 -0.19
C ASP A 569 12.75 8.69 -0.22
N HIS A 570 13.66 9.20 0.60
CA HIS A 570 13.83 10.64 0.84
C HIS A 570 15.21 11.12 0.40
N VAL A 571 15.28 12.32 -0.15
CA VAL A 571 16.54 13.01 -0.45
C VAL A 571 16.70 14.14 0.55
N VAL A 572 17.69 14.06 1.43
CA VAL A 572 18.10 15.18 2.28
C VAL A 572 18.92 16.14 1.42
N PRO A 573 18.44 17.35 1.12
CA PRO A 573 19.12 18.28 0.22
C PRO A 573 20.47 18.77 0.75
N LYS A 574 21.35 19.20 -0.15
CA LYS A 574 22.50 20.05 0.20
C LYS A 574 22.02 21.26 1.01
N GLY A 575 22.70 21.54 2.13
CA GLY A 575 22.40 22.62 3.07
C GLY A 575 21.60 22.14 4.27
N HIS A 576 20.80 21.08 4.11
CA HIS A 576 20.01 20.49 5.19
C HIS A 576 20.87 19.61 6.11
N ARG A 577 20.29 19.08 7.18
CA ARG A 577 20.95 18.12 8.09
C ARG A 577 20.07 16.89 8.25
N LEU A 578 20.69 15.72 8.35
CA LEU A 578 20.00 14.50 8.78
C LEU A 578 20.07 14.42 10.31
N ALA A 579 18.94 14.13 10.95
CA ALA A 579 18.87 13.90 12.39
C ALA A 579 18.35 12.51 12.73
N LEU A 580 18.83 11.99 13.85
CA LEU A 580 18.25 10.87 14.58
C LEU A 580 17.79 11.39 15.93
N ILE A 581 16.54 11.11 16.29
CA ILE A 581 15.96 11.38 17.60
C ILE A 581 15.70 10.03 18.27
N VAL A 582 16.10 9.90 19.54
CA VAL A 582 15.70 8.82 20.42
C VAL A 582 14.96 9.41 21.61
N ALA A 583 13.75 8.93 21.85
CA ALA A 583 12.84 9.44 22.86
C ALA A 583 11.94 8.32 23.43
N GLY A 584 10.98 8.70 24.28
CA GLY A 584 10.03 7.79 24.91
C GLY A 584 8.77 7.59 24.08
N THR A 585 7.62 7.90 24.67
CA THR A 585 6.28 7.82 24.09
C THR A 585 6.05 8.93 23.07
N ASP A 586 5.60 8.58 21.88
CA ASP A 586 5.18 9.53 20.85
C ASP A 586 3.66 9.73 20.95
N LYS A 587 3.22 10.88 21.51
CA LYS A 587 1.83 11.13 21.95
C LYS A 587 0.76 10.82 20.90
N ASP A 588 1.08 11.00 19.62
CA ASP A 588 0.12 10.88 18.54
C ASP A 588 0.06 9.47 17.94
N LEU A 589 1.04 8.60 18.26
CA LEU A 589 1.30 7.36 17.53
C LEU A 589 1.32 6.11 18.43
N ILE A 590 1.86 6.19 19.65
CA ILE A 590 1.90 5.05 20.59
C ILE A 590 1.30 5.39 21.95
N ASP A 591 0.68 4.41 22.60
CA ASP A 591 0.16 4.60 23.95
C ASP A 591 1.33 4.60 24.96
N PRO A 592 1.26 5.40 26.04
CA PRO A 592 2.31 5.43 27.03
C PRO A 592 2.40 4.12 27.84
N PRO A 593 3.59 3.78 28.34
CA PRO A 593 3.73 2.72 29.33
C PRO A 593 3.10 3.14 30.67
N SER A 594 2.97 2.19 31.60
CA SER A 594 2.40 2.44 32.93
C SER A 594 3.20 3.39 33.83
N SER A 595 4.41 3.77 33.42
CA SER A 595 5.29 4.69 34.13
C SER A 595 6.07 5.54 33.14
N THR A 596 6.58 6.70 33.56
CA THR A 596 7.41 7.59 32.72
C THR A 596 8.89 7.46 33.12
N PRO A 597 9.65 6.52 32.52
CA PRO A 597 11.04 6.30 32.89
C PRO A 597 11.96 7.44 32.44
N THR A 598 13.02 7.65 33.22
CA THR A 598 14.26 8.23 32.70
C THR A 598 15.10 7.11 32.10
N LEU A 599 15.60 7.31 30.89
CA LEU A 599 16.40 6.36 30.13
C LEU A 599 17.79 6.93 29.89
N THR A 600 18.82 6.20 30.33
CA THR A 600 20.23 6.53 30.03
C THR A 600 20.71 5.68 28.87
N LEU A 601 21.02 6.33 27.75
CA LEU A 601 21.52 5.74 26.52
C LEU A 601 23.03 5.52 26.60
N ASP A 602 23.51 4.36 26.15
CA ASP A 602 24.92 4.09 25.92
C ASP A 602 25.26 4.35 24.45
N LEU A 603 25.96 5.46 24.17
CA LEU A 603 26.24 5.87 22.79
C LEU A 603 27.23 4.95 22.08
N THR A 604 28.07 4.22 22.83
CA THR A 604 29.02 3.27 22.22
C THR A 604 28.31 2.05 21.64
N ARG A 605 27.16 1.69 22.21
CA ARG A 605 26.33 0.55 21.79
C ARG A 605 25.03 0.95 21.09
N THR A 606 24.86 2.24 20.79
CA THR A 606 23.75 2.76 20.00
C THR A 606 24.20 3.03 18.56
N SER A 607 23.39 2.66 17.57
CA SER A 607 23.68 2.90 16.16
C SER A 607 22.44 2.85 15.28
N ALA A 608 22.40 3.68 14.24
CA ALA A 608 21.40 3.66 13.19
C ALA A 608 21.97 3.03 11.91
N HIS A 609 21.32 1.99 11.42
CA HIS A 609 21.58 1.41 10.10
C HIS A 609 20.61 2.04 9.10
N VAL A 610 21.13 2.93 8.27
CA VAL A 610 20.35 3.74 7.33
C VAL A 610 20.66 3.31 5.89
N PRO A 611 19.66 2.99 5.05
CA PRO A 611 19.88 2.51 3.69
C PRO A 611 20.19 3.68 2.74
N LEU A 612 21.47 4.01 2.59
CA LEU A 612 21.93 5.15 1.79
C LEU A 612 22.28 4.75 0.38
N VAL A 613 21.79 5.49 -0.61
CA VAL A 613 22.19 5.35 -2.01
C VAL A 613 23.65 5.80 -2.15
N GLY A 614 24.53 4.88 -2.53
CA GLY A 614 25.99 5.08 -2.56
C GLY A 614 26.69 4.84 -1.22
N GLY A 615 25.96 4.36 -0.20
CA GLY A 615 26.47 3.87 1.08
C GLY A 615 27.29 4.89 1.89
N ALA A 616 28.19 4.38 2.73
CA ALA A 616 29.04 5.19 3.61
C ALA A 616 29.88 6.23 2.84
N ALA A 617 30.28 5.93 1.60
CA ALA A 617 31.04 6.85 0.76
C ALA A 617 30.20 8.08 0.34
N ALA A 618 28.90 7.90 0.05
CA ALA A 618 28.00 9.00 -0.21
C ALA A 618 27.82 9.87 1.04
N PHE A 619 27.60 9.25 2.21
CA PHE A 619 27.52 9.97 3.48
C PHE A 619 28.78 10.77 3.79
N ALA A 620 29.97 10.17 3.65
CA ALA A 620 31.24 10.84 3.90
C ALA A 620 31.44 12.05 2.97
N ARG A 621 31.04 11.94 1.70
CA ARG A 621 31.10 13.04 0.73
C ARG A 621 30.09 14.14 1.00
N ALA A 622 28.90 13.80 1.48
CA ALA A 622 27.87 14.78 1.83
C ALA A 622 28.24 15.53 3.11
N THR A 623 28.94 14.91 4.05
CA THR A 623 29.31 15.53 5.33
C THR A 623 30.70 16.17 5.37
N ALA A 624 31.45 16.14 4.26
CA ALA A 624 32.80 16.72 4.18
C ALA A 624 32.78 18.24 3.96
N GLY A 625 33.59 18.99 4.73
CA GLY A 625 33.86 20.41 4.47
C GLY A 625 32.70 21.38 4.70
N SER A 626 31.72 20.99 5.51
CA SER A 626 30.51 21.77 5.79
C SER A 626 30.77 23.01 6.67
N ALA A 627 29.94 24.04 6.47
CA ALA A 627 29.84 25.21 7.36
C ALA A 627 29.40 24.80 8.79
N PRO A 628 29.60 25.68 9.80
CA PRO A 628 29.01 25.49 11.13
C PRO A 628 27.49 25.27 11.03
N ALA A 629 26.92 24.50 11.95
CA ALA A 629 25.48 24.37 12.05
C ALA A 629 24.84 25.76 12.28
N PRO A 630 23.62 26.00 11.75
CA PRO A 630 22.88 27.21 12.05
C PRO A 630 22.64 27.38 13.56
N ALA A 631 22.38 28.60 14.00
CA ALA A 631 22.09 28.88 15.40
C ALA A 631 20.81 28.16 15.84
N ALA A 632 20.75 27.75 17.11
CA ALA A 632 19.60 27.04 17.65
C ALA A 632 18.31 27.87 17.56
N SER A 633 17.36 27.42 16.75
CA SER A 633 16.01 27.96 16.62
C SER A 633 14.97 26.92 17.03
N VAL A 634 13.73 27.36 17.22
CA VAL A 634 12.58 26.45 17.13
C VAL A 634 12.29 26.32 15.64
N LEU A 635 12.10 25.10 15.17
CA LEU A 635 11.82 24.81 13.77
C LEU A 635 10.33 24.52 13.61
N ASP A 636 9.73 24.98 12.52
CA ASP A 636 8.33 24.68 12.21
C ASP A 636 8.24 23.40 11.36
N GLY A 637 7.39 22.46 11.75
CA GLY A 637 7.11 21.25 10.97
C GLY A 637 5.75 21.33 10.27
N VAL A 638 5.37 20.23 9.61
CA VAL A 638 3.95 20.01 9.34
C VAL A 638 3.24 19.99 10.70
N ARG A 639 2.18 20.79 10.84
CA ARG A 639 1.42 20.87 12.11
C ARG A 639 1.01 19.47 12.54
N ASP A 640 0.91 19.27 13.85
CA ASP A 640 0.38 18.02 14.38
C ASP A 640 -0.95 17.68 13.71
N PRO A 641 -1.17 16.41 13.33
CA PRO A 641 -2.47 16.00 12.82
C PRO A 641 -3.51 16.36 13.86
N GLY A 642 -4.42 17.28 13.52
CA GLY A 642 -5.43 17.78 14.45
C GLY A 642 -6.25 16.61 14.98
N ALA A 643 -5.99 16.18 16.22
CA ALA A 643 -6.46 14.93 16.82
C ALA A 643 -6.49 13.77 15.81
N ALA A 644 -5.37 13.03 15.67
CA ALA A 644 -5.20 11.85 14.81
C ALA A 644 -6.54 11.30 14.30
N VAL A 645 -6.86 11.54 13.02
CA VAL A 645 -8.13 11.11 12.44
C VAL A 645 -8.15 9.59 12.53
N ARG A 646 -8.93 9.07 13.49
CA ARG A 646 -9.04 7.65 13.79
C ARG A 646 -9.82 6.99 12.66
N VAL A 647 -9.14 6.62 11.58
CA VAL A 647 -9.83 6.09 10.41
C VAL A 647 -10.20 4.61 10.63
N PRO A 648 -11.45 4.25 10.31
CA PRO A 648 -12.43 5.10 9.63
C PRO A 648 -13.26 5.92 10.63
N GLY A 649 -13.27 7.24 10.42
CA GLY A 649 -13.37 8.34 11.40
C GLY A 649 -14.30 8.23 12.62
N GLU A 650 -13.83 8.77 13.74
CA GLU A 650 -14.63 9.70 14.57
C GLU A 650 -13.78 10.92 14.96
N ARG A 651 -14.36 12.12 14.79
CA ARG A 651 -14.00 13.30 15.60
C ARG A 651 -14.62 13.05 16.98
N ARG A 652 -13.81 12.94 18.03
CA ARG A 652 -14.33 13.09 19.40
C ARG A 652 -14.73 14.53 19.66
#